data_AF-A0A349WEU1-F1
#
_entry.id   AF-A0A349WEU1-F1
#
_cell.length_a   1.000
_cell.length_b   1.000
_cell.length_c   1.000
_cell.angle_alpha   90.00
_cell.angle_beta   90.00
_cell.angle_gamma   90.00
#
_symmetry.space_group_name_H-M   'P 1'
#
loop_
_entity.id
_entity.type
_entity.pdbx_description
1 polymer ?
#
loop_
_entity_poly.entity_id
_entity_poly.type
_entity_poly.pdbx_seq_one_letter_code
_entity_poly.pdbx_strand_id
1 'polypeptide(L)'
;MKVSTFFSFTTLTLLAVCTFARANMESVFEATFQSPTLFLEENNENLLKIEKLYSRDLGGSSFSWTGKISGSENSTLSFTRVSHEIVGVLRPSFGANQRFITEEGKIIWLNAKKSNHLACGGCLLDQKPKILDPRPGRRAKNWRDGDGNLIDLLVAYTADAKLSENLSTESQVEAYLQNAISESNLCFLNSNVNAAIRLVHLVEIDYAETQDPTLDLNRSTNPTDGYLDQLHTLRDQYGADLVSVLISQGDGSLGGIANTMSYPSLDFGESGFNVVVMDQIGAPSYSLLHEIGHNMGCTHNREDAMNRGVPDTDPSNNSLFKQFNYGKRWITDGQGYRTIMAYDTDGTSTYSNRIPYFSNPSIEYQGISTGNLDSEDNAQVLNTTTPYVSNFRSSIVQGIVPSIFSLNISEGNASSFTVRLASKPESNVSISISLDSAGDQDFSVLGSSTMSFSPESWNLPQPLQIISKKDADANNGLSTLYLSSSGIPTTSVVLNEIDTGTDTTSHRLITGIIKDSQGVGVPDVSLSFSSEGTPILTDENGTFFTTISSNWSGTITPSKAGHQFSPDILSVSSEIVETIEQTFIANRSQILYVNTSATGNADGSSWANAYPELSTALQSMHPFTEVWVASGTYKPGVFQSDFFLLPPNVSIYGGFSGSESSRTERNSTTNQTILSGDIGNINDGSDNSFHVVVPSNGSHLEGFIIQDGNASENYSDSRGKGGGLYANGVNFSVSECIFQVNRARQQGGAAYLLDTNATFSNCTFSNNRGSGLGNGLGYAGAIYSKDVILVLNSCQFNSNQADLEGGAIFAEYSEINATSCTFSGNQNATNNGGGALALKFCTLIDNNGTYTSNYSASSGGSIDAADSNITITYAQFSTNQSIFYGAGGQFIDCNTTISSSLFSGNYADSNGGAVFTKDGNFSAIGNSYQENSAGISGGAVAIENGTYIESACNYQNNTSIYDGGGLHLKNSTGTLTDSNFSSNSNTTYIGGGALSLEGSSP
;
A
#
# COMPACT_ATOMS: atom_id res chain seq x y z
N MET A 1 17.95 -56.38 -43.90
CA MET A 1 16.75 -56.36 -43.03
C MET A 1 17.16 -55.80 -41.67
N LYS A 2 16.37 -54.86 -41.13
CA LYS A 2 16.48 -54.23 -39.80
C LYS A 2 16.62 -55.30 -38.70
N VAL A 3 17.28 -55.06 -37.56
CA VAL A 3 16.71 -54.38 -36.38
C VAL A 3 17.82 -53.83 -35.46
N SER A 4 17.53 -52.65 -34.93
CA SER A 4 18.15 -51.83 -33.87
C SER A 4 18.26 -52.52 -32.50
N THR A 5 19.25 -52.15 -31.69
CA THR A 5 19.12 -52.24 -30.23
C THR A 5 19.90 -51.14 -29.51
N PHE A 6 19.11 -50.28 -28.87
CA PHE A 6 19.36 -49.34 -27.79
C PHE A 6 20.64 -49.58 -26.95
N PHE A 7 21.54 -48.59 -26.94
CA PHE A 7 22.39 -48.33 -25.78
C PHE A 7 21.56 -47.51 -24.78
N SER A 8 21.25 -48.13 -23.63
CA SER A 8 20.42 -47.55 -22.58
C SER A 8 21.26 -46.71 -21.61
N PHE A 9 20.64 -45.61 -21.15
CA PHE A 9 20.99 -44.58 -20.17
C PHE A 9 21.67 -44.98 -18.84
N THR A 10 22.05 -46.24 -18.62
CA THR A 10 22.40 -46.78 -17.29
C THR A 10 23.89 -46.70 -16.92
N THR A 11 24.76 -46.18 -17.79
CA THR A 11 26.21 -46.09 -17.50
C THR A 11 26.70 -44.69 -17.09
N LEU A 12 25.88 -43.64 -17.25
CA LEU A 12 26.22 -42.29 -16.77
C LEU A 12 25.97 -42.09 -15.27
N THR A 13 25.20 -42.98 -14.63
CA THR A 13 24.70 -42.82 -13.26
C THR A 13 25.63 -43.32 -12.16
N LEU A 14 26.60 -44.20 -12.46
CA LEU A 14 27.53 -44.73 -11.45
C LEU A 14 28.93 -44.07 -11.46
N LEU A 15 29.31 -43.40 -12.56
CA LEU A 15 30.59 -42.68 -12.64
C LEU A 15 30.53 -41.25 -12.08
N ALA A 16 29.34 -40.67 -11.92
CA ALA A 16 29.15 -39.26 -11.61
C ALA A 16 29.45 -38.88 -10.14
N VAL A 17 29.21 -39.76 -9.16
CA VAL A 17 29.35 -39.35 -7.74
C VAL A 17 30.81 -39.26 -7.28
N CYS A 18 31.73 -40.02 -7.89
CA CYS A 18 33.16 -39.99 -7.56
C CYS A 18 33.97 -38.96 -8.39
N THR A 19 33.44 -38.47 -9.51
CA THR A 19 34.17 -37.56 -10.42
C THR A 19 34.05 -36.08 -10.04
N PHE A 20 32.93 -35.63 -9.44
CA PHE A 20 32.79 -34.22 -9.03
C PHE A 20 33.77 -33.79 -7.92
N ALA A 21 34.18 -34.69 -7.03
CA ALA A 21 35.11 -34.38 -5.93
C ALA A 21 36.57 -34.16 -6.39
N ARG A 22 36.87 -34.35 -7.69
CA ARG A 22 38.19 -34.15 -8.30
C ARG A 22 38.16 -33.27 -9.55
N ALA A 23 37.00 -32.73 -9.91
CA ALA A 23 36.89 -31.84 -11.07
C ALA A 23 37.55 -30.49 -10.75
N ASN A 24 38.44 -30.05 -11.63
CA ASN A 24 38.90 -28.68 -11.68
C ASN A 24 37.79 -27.82 -12.31
N MET A 25 37.58 -26.63 -11.76
CA MET A 25 36.65 -25.62 -12.28
C MET A 25 37.44 -24.35 -12.59
N GLU A 26 38.54 -24.48 -13.35
CA GLU A 26 39.35 -23.31 -13.72
C GLU A 26 38.53 -22.27 -14.48
N SER A 27 37.56 -22.74 -15.28
CA SER A 27 36.57 -21.89 -15.96
C SER A 27 35.79 -20.95 -15.04
N VAL A 28 35.70 -21.21 -13.72
CA VAL A 28 35.03 -20.33 -12.75
C VAL A 28 35.86 -19.09 -12.38
N PHE A 29 37.20 -19.15 -12.45
CA PHE A 29 38.06 -17.99 -12.18
C PHE A 29 38.06 -16.97 -13.32
N GLU A 30 37.99 -17.48 -14.55
CA GLU A 30 37.82 -16.69 -15.77
C GLU A 30 36.34 -16.39 -16.04
N ALA A 31 35.43 -17.01 -15.29
CA ALA A 31 34.01 -16.75 -15.45
C ALA A 31 33.73 -15.28 -15.19
N THR A 32 32.91 -14.73 -16.06
CA THR A 32 32.15 -13.52 -15.82
C THR A 32 30.70 -13.94 -15.65
N PHE A 33 29.86 -13.07 -15.15
CA PHE A 33 28.42 -13.34 -15.16
C PHE A 33 27.87 -13.54 -16.57
N GLN A 34 28.60 -13.06 -17.59
CA GLN A 34 28.23 -13.26 -18.99
C GLN A 34 28.45 -14.70 -19.47
N SER A 35 29.41 -15.43 -18.90
CA SER A 35 29.87 -16.73 -19.40
C SER A 35 28.69 -17.65 -19.77
N PRO A 36 28.43 -17.90 -21.07
CA PRO A 36 27.21 -18.60 -21.50
C PRO A 36 27.25 -20.08 -21.12
N THR A 37 28.46 -20.62 -21.03
CA THR A 37 28.71 -21.99 -20.63
C THR A 37 29.94 -22.06 -19.75
N LEU A 38 29.89 -22.94 -18.76
CA LEU A 38 31.06 -23.34 -17.98
C LEU A 38 31.31 -24.82 -18.15
N PHE A 39 32.53 -25.23 -17.85
CA PHE A 39 32.95 -26.62 -17.97
C PHE A 39 33.47 -27.12 -16.62
N LEU A 40 32.99 -28.30 -16.25
CA LEU A 40 33.64 -29.12 -15.23
C LEU A 40 34.72 -29.95 -15.92
N GLU A 41 35.96 -29.79 -15.51
CA GLU A 41 37.14 -30.38 -16.15
C GLU A 41 37.75 -31.46 -15.25
N GLU A 42 38.23 -32.57 -15.82
CA GLU A 42 39.07 -33.54 -15.11
C GLU A 42 40.27 -33.89 -15.99
N ASN A 43 41.50 -33.78 -15.47
CA ASN A 43 42.75 -34.04 -16.21
C ASN A 43 42.89 -33.25 -17.54
N ASN A 44 42.43 -31.99 -17.59
CA ASN A 44 42.43 -31.12 -18.77
C ASN A 44 41.50 -31.56 -19.92
N GLU A 45 40.49 -32.38 -19.64
CA GLU A 45 39.40 -32.71 -20.57
C GLU A 45 38.04 -32.20 -20.05
N ASN A 46 37.23 -31.59 -20.94
CA ASN A 46 35.89 -31.08 -20.61
C ASN A 46 34.90 -32.23 -20.37
N LEU A 47 34.50 -32.44 -19.11
CA LEU A 47 33.67 -33.58 -18.71
C LEU A 47 32.17 -33.29 -18.84
N LEU A 48 31.73 -32.10 -18.40
CA LEU A 48 30.33 -31.70 -18.39
C LEU A 48 30.18 -30.23 -18.79
N LYS A 49 29.29 -29.97 -19.75
CA LYS A 49 28.87 -28.62 -20.15
C LYS A 49 27.78 -28.13 -19.19
N ILE A 50 27.94 -26.93 -18.68
CA ILE A 50 26.95 -26.25 -17.86
C ILE A 50 26.45 -25.04 -18.63
N GLU A 51 25.17 -25.02 -18.97
CA GLU A 51 24.53 -23.94 -19.71
C GLU A 51 23.94 -22.95 -18.72
N LYS A 52 24.29 -21.67 -18.87
CA LYS A 52 23.79 -20.59 -18.01
C LYS A 52 22.26 -20.56 -18.02
N LEU A 53 21.65 -20.55 -16.84
CA LEU A 53 20.23 -20.33 -16.62
C LEU A 53 19.96 -18.86 -16.28
N TYR A 54 20.76 -18.33 -15.35
CA TYR A 54 20.59 -17.00 -14.78
C TYR A 54 21.92 -16.49 -14.26
N SER A 55 22.15 -15.19 -14.29
CA SER A 55 23.34 -14.57 -13.74
C SER A 55 23.03 -13.11 -13.45
N ARG A 56 23.55 -12.56 -12.36
CA ARG A 56 23.30 -11.16 -11.98
C ARG A 56 24.63 -10.46 -11.74
N ASP A 57 24.86 -9.33 -12.41
CA ASP A 57 25.92 -8.41 -11.98
C ASP A 57 25.50 -7.76 -10.66
N LEU A 58 26.44 -7.69 -9.71
CA LEU A 58 26.23 -7.12 -8.39
C LEU A 58 27.00 -5.79 -8.22
N GLY A 59 27.74 -5.34 -9.25
CA GLY A 59 28.56 -4.13 -9.24
C GLY A 59 29.95 -4.34 -8.64
N GLY A 60 30.89 -3.44 -8.96
CA GLY A 60 32.25 -3.49 -8.41
C GLY A 60 33.04 -4.78 -8.73
N SER A 61 32.85 -5.34 -9.94
CA SER A 61 33.40 -6.64 -10.38
C SER A 61 32.80 -7.87 -9.67
N SER A 62 31.70 -7.70 -8.93
CA SER A 62 30.98 -8.77 -8.24
C SER A 62 29.82 -9.28 -9.07
N PHE A 63 29.52 -10.59 -9.05
CA PHE A 63 28.39 -11.14 -9.78
C PHE A 63 27.94 -12.51 -9.28
N SER A 64 26.68 -12.88 -9.50
CA SER A 64 26.17 -14.25 -9.37
C SER A 64 25.97 -14.93 -10.72
N TRP A 65 26.12 -16.25 -10.76
CA TRP A 65 25.96 -17.07 -11.96
C TRP A 65 25.36 -18.42 -11.57
N THR A 66 24.32 -18.83 -12.29
CA THR A 66 23.61 -20.09 -12.11
C THR A 66 23.42 -20.74 -13.47
N GLY A 67 23.77 -22.01 -13.60
CA GLY A 67 23.64 -22.79 -14.82
C GLY A 67 23.11 -24.20 -14.57
N LYS A 68 22.54 -24.79 -15.61
CA LYS A 68 22.05 -26.16 -15.67
C LYS A 68 23.11 -27.04 -16.32
N ILE A 69 23.35 -28.22 -15.74
CA ILE A 69 24.25 -29.19 -16.38
C ILE A 69 23.50 -29.84 -17.54
N SER A 70 24.03 -29.70 -18.76
CA SER A 70 23.41 -30.23 -19.97
C SER A 70 23.24 -31.74 -19.88
N GLY A 71 22.06 -32.25 -20.23
CA GLY A 71 21.72 -33.68 -20.15
C GLY A 71 21.23 -34.17 -18.79
N SER A 72 21.07 -33.29 -17.79
CA SER A 72 20.43 -33.59 -16.51
C SER A 72 19.18 -32.73 -16.31
N GLU A 73 18.08 -33.30 -15.83
CA GLU A 73 16.83 -32.55 -15.63
C GLU A 73 16.94 -31.55 -14.46
N ASN A 74 17.66 -31.89 -13.40
CA ASN A 74 17.65 -31.17 -12.12
C ASN A 74 19.05 -30.77 -11.58
N SER A 75 20.13 -31.00 -12.32
CA SER A 75 21.47 -30.61 -11.85
C SER A 75 21.78 -29.14 -12.17
N THR A 76 22.26 -28.38 -11.20
CA THR A 76 22.63 -26.97 -11.36
C THR A 76 23.97 -26.65 -10.71
N LEU A 77 24.67 -25.65 -11.23
CA LEU A 77 25.81 -24.99 -10.58
C LEU A 77 25.41 -23.54 -10.33
N SER A 78 25.52 -23.04 -9.11
CA SER A 78 25.33 -21.62 -8.78
C SER A 78 26.54 -21.11 -8.00
N PHE A 79 27.09 -19.95 -8.34
CA PHE A 79 28.14 -19.31 -7.57
C PHE A 79 28.03 -17.79 -7.64
N THR A 80 28.68 -17.12 -6.70
CA THR A 80 28.82 -15.68 -6.68
C THR A 80 30.26 -15.29 -6.43
N ARG A 81 30.72 -14.29 -7.16
CA ARG A 81 32.00 -13.63 -7.01
C ARG A 81 31.79 -12.27 -6.36
N VAL A 82 32.57 -11.94 -5.34
CA VAL A 82 32.72 -10.57 -4.81
C VAL A 82 34.20 -10.27 -4.75
N SER A 83 34.64 -9.24 -5.47
CA SER A 83 36.08 -8.96 -5.65
C SER A 83 36.84 -10.18 -6.25
N HIS A 84 37.79 -10.75 -5.53
CA HIS A 84 38.55 -11.94 -5.93
C HIS A 84 38.02 -13.25 -5.34
N GLU A 85 36.98 -13.18 -4.49
CA GLU A 85 36.43 -14.31 -3.77
C GLU A 85 35.23 -14.89 -4.50
N ILE A 86 35.18 -16.21 -4.66
CA ILE A 86 34.07 -16.94 -5.28
C ILE A 86 33.53 -17.97 -4.30
N VAL A 87 32.22 -17.99 -4.12
CA VAL A 87 31.50 -18.98 -3.32
C VAL A 87 30.41 -19.61 -4.17
N GLY A 88 30.34 -20.92 -4.22
CA GLY A 88 29.37 -21.63 -5.05
C GLY A 88 28.92 -22.99 -4.55
N VAL A 89 27.94 -23.53 -5.26
CA VAL A 89 27.25 -24.78 -4.96
C VAL A 89 26.96 -25.51 -6.26
N LEU A 90 27.45 -26.75 -6.36
CA LEU A 90 27.10 -27.72 -7.37
C LEU A 90 26.01 -28.66 -6.82
N ARG A 91 24.90 -28.75 -7.53
CA ARG A 91 23.74 -29.58 -7.21
C ARG A 91 23.62 -30.68 -8.26
N PRO A 92 23.90 -31.94 -7.92
CA PRO A 92 23.64 -33.06 -8.82
C PRO A 92 22.16 -33.46 -8.81
N SER A 93 21.70 -34.12 -9.87
CA SER A 93 20.32 -34.67 -9.95
C SER A 93 20.05 -35.79 -8.94
N PHE A 94 21.11 -36.35 -8.34
CA PHE A 94 21.03 -37.30 -7.24
C PHE A 94 22.32 -37.23 -6.41
N GLY A 95 22.22 -37.17 -5.08
CA GLY A 95 23.37 -37.09 -4.17
C GLY A 95 23.37 -35.82 -3.31
N ALA A 96 24.44 -35.62 -2.54
CA ALA A 96 24.60 -34.43 -1.71
C ALA A 96 25.10 -33.24 -2.55
N ASN A 97 24.61 -32.04 -2.23
CA ASN A 97 25.14 -30.80 -2.80
C ASN A 97 26.61 -30.63 -2.40
N GLN A 98 27.43 -30.15 -3.32
CA GLN A 98 28.84 -29.87 -3.10
C GLN A 98 29.07 -28.37 -3.13
N ARG A 99 29.57 -27.81 -2.02
CA ARG A 99 29.90 -26.39 -1.94
C ARG A 99 31.37 -26.18 -2.22
N PHE A 100 31.72 -25.02 -2.74
CA PHE A 100 33.10 -24.63 -2.92
C PHE A 100 33.32 -23.15 -2.64
N ILE A 101 34.53 -22.83 -2.22
CA ILE A 101 35.05 -21.48 -2.09
C ILE A 101 36.35 -21.35 -2.88
N THR A 102 36.83 -20.13 -3.02
CA THR A 102 38.19 -19.88 -3.53
C THR A 102 39.10 -19.41 -2.41
N GLU A 103 40.31 -19.92 -2.39
CA GLU A 103 41.39 -19.44 -1.52
C GLU A 103 42.69 -19.48 -2.32
N GLU A 104 43.47 -18.39 -2.31
CA GLU A 104 44.75 -18.27 -3.04
C GLU A 104 44.68 -18.68 -4.54
N GLY A 105 43.57 -18.39 -5.22
CA GLY A 105 43.38 -18.73 -6.63
C GLY A 105 43.12 -20.22 -6.91
N LYS A 106 42.69 -20.98 -5.91
CA LYS A 106 42.31 -22.40 -6.04
C LYS A 106 40.92 -22.65 -5.48
N ILE A 107 40.21 -23.60 -6.09
CA ILE A 107 38.89 -24.03 -5.63
C ILE A 107 39.09 -25.02 -4.49
N ILE A 108 38.47 -24.71 -3.36
CA ILE A 108 38.40 -25.57 -2.20
C ILE A 108 36.98 -26.08 -2.11
N TRP A 109 36.82 -27.37 -2.41
CA TRP A 109 35.57 -28.08 -2.15
C TRP A 109 35.39 -28.23 -0.66
N LEU A 110 34.31 -27.67 -0.14
CA LEU A 110 33.92 -27.85 1.24
C LEU A 110 33.32 -29.25 1.40
N ASN A 111 33.59 -29.91 2.53
CA ASN A 111 33.03 -31.23 2.82
C ASN A 111 31.51 -31.21 2.61
N ALA A 112 30.99 -32.23 1.92
CA ALA A 112 29.55 -32.37 1.71
C ALA A 112 28.85 -32.53 3.07
N LYS A 113 28.38 -31.42 3.67
CA LYS A 113 27.37 -31.47 4.71
C LYS A 113 26.13 -32.07 4.07
N LYS A 114 25.71 -33.24 4.54
CA LYS A 114 24.36 -33.72 4.28
C LYS A 114 23.43 -32.67 4.90
N SER A 115 22.86 -31.76 4.11
CA SER A 115 21.95 -30.75 4.65
C SER A 115 20.72 -31.50 5.16
N ASN A 116 20.67 -31.75 6.46
CA ASN A 116 19.42 -32.06 7.12
C ASN A 116 18.67 -30.73 7.13
N HIS A 117 17.90 -30.46 6.07
CA HIS A 117 17.07 -29.26 5.99
C HIS A 117 16.28 -29.16 7.29
N LEU A 118 16.54 -28.11 8.05
CA LEU A 118 15.89 -27.87 9.33
C LEU A 118 14.56 -27.16 9.05
N ALA A 119 13.54 -27.50 9.82
CA ALA A 119 12.22 -26.89 9.66
C ALA A 119 12.25 -25.42 10.13
N CYS A 120 11.34 -24.59 9.64
CA CYS A 120 11.11 -23.27 10.22
C CYS A 120 10.51 -23.42 11.64
N GLY A 121 10.85 -22.48 12.52
CA GLY A 121 10.31 -22.33 13.88
C GLY A 121 8.79 -22.18 13.96
N GLY A 122 8.13 -21.95 12.81
CA GLY A 122 6.70 -21.77 12.69
C GLY A 122 6.33 -20.31 12.44
N CYS A 123 5.03 -20.07 12.23
CA CYS A 123 4.50 -18.74 11.99
C CYS A 123 4.29 -18.02 13.33
N LEU A 124 5.27 -17.21 13.76
CA LEU A 124 5.13 -16.38 14.95
C LEU A 124 4.32 -15.14 14.61
N LEU A 125 2.98 -15.24 14.71
CA LEU A 125 2.13 -14.06 14.66
C LEU A 125 2.60 -13.07 15.73
N ASP A 126 2.74 -11.79 15.37
CA ASP A 126 3.20 -10.75 16.31
C ASP A 126 2.36 -10.78 17.59
N GLN A 127 2.98 -11.16 18.72
CA GLN A 127 2.32 -11.29 20.02
C GLN A 127 2.16 -9.95 20.74
N LYS A 128 2.69 -8.84 20.20
CA LYS A 128 2.47 -7.53 20.79
C LYS A 128 0.95 -7.26 20.76
N PRO A 129 0.33 -6.85 21.89
CA PRO A 129 -1.07 -6.44 21.92
C PRO A 129 -1.19 -5.13 21.18
N LYS A 130 -1.27 -5.22 19.86
CA LYS A 130 -1.34 -4.09 18.95
C LYS A 130 -2.69 -4.19 18.29
N ILE A 131 -3.52 -3.21 18.64
CA ILE A 131 -4.44 -2.49 17.74
C ILE A 131 -4.30 -3.09 16.33
N LEU A 132 -5.23 -3.97 15.92
CA LEU A 132 -5.23 -4.43 14.54
C LEU A 132 -5.84 -3.31 13.70
N ASP A 133 -5.20 -2.15 13.70
CA ASP A 133 -5.47 -1.09 12.73
C ASP A 133 -4.74 -1.52 11.46
N PRO A 134 -5.44 -2.00 10.42
CA PRO A 134 -4.83 -2.29 9.12
C PRO A 134 -4.35 -1.02 8.41
N ARG A 135 -4.40 0.15 9.06
CA ARG A 135 -3.84 1.39 8.56
C ARG A 135 -2.89 1.94 9.59
N PRO A 136 -1.83 2.62 9.15
CA PRO A 136 -0.81 2.98 10.10
C PRO A 136 -1.06 4.42 10.56
N GLY A 137 -0.53 4.80 11.73
CA GLY A 137 -0.29 6.21 12.04
C GLY A 137 0.67 6.90 11.04
N ARG A 138 1.02 6.20 9.95
CA ARG A 138 2.02 6.50 8.93
C ARG A 138 1.59 5.85 7.61
N ARG A 139 1.17 6.57 6.58
CA ARG A 139 0.68 5.95 5.32
C ARG A 139 1.81 5.28 4.52
N ALA A 140 1.57 4.10 3.94
CA ALA A 140 2.53 3.47 3.02
C ALA A 140 2.67 4.38 1.79
N LYS A 141 3.90 4.76 1.47
CA LYS A 141 4.17 5.62 0.32
C LYS A 141 3.88 4.82 -0.96
N ASN A 142 3.39 5.50 -1.99
CA ASN A 142 3.14 4.88 -3.30
C ASN A 142 4.30 5.18 -4.25
N TRP A 143 4.16 4.84 -5.53
CA TRP A 143 5.19 5.13 -6.53
C TRP A 143 5.57 6.62 -6.63
N ARG A 144 4.77 7.57 -6.12
CA ARG A 144 5.09 9.01 -6.15
C ARG A 144 6.04 9.45 -5.04
N ASP A 145 6.12 8.70 -3.94
CA ASP A 145 6.83 9.12 -2.73
C ASP A 145 7.57 7.99 -1.98
N GLY A 146 7.53 6.75 -2.47
CA GLY A 146 8.09 5.54 -1.84
C GLY A 146 9.12 4.80 -2.68
N ASP A 147 9.61 3.67 -2.18
CA ASP A 147 10.84 3.06 -2.70
C ASP A 147 10.62 2.11 -3.90
N GLY A 148 9.42 2.17 -4.50
CA GLY A 148 9.08 1.48 -5.74
C GLY A 148 9.19 -0.04 -5.63
N ASN A 149 8.72 -0.60 -4.52
CA ASN A 149 8.76 -2.04 -4.22
C ASN A 149 10.19 -2.62 -4.10
N LEU A 150 11.20 -1.79 -3.82
CA LEU A 150 12.54 -2.22 -3.45
C LEU A 150 12.61 -2.42 -1.93
N ILE A 151 12.90 -3.63 -1.48
CA ILE A 151 13.05 -3.97 -0.07
C ILE A 151 14.53 -3.88 0.27
N ASP A 152 14.89 -2.90 1.10
CA ASP A 152 16.26 -2.74 1.58
C ASP A 152 16.53 -3.68 2.74
N LEU A 153 17.53 -4.55 2.58
CA LEU A 153 17.91 -5.57 3.55
C LEU A 153 19.24 -5.22 4.21
N LEU A 154 19.24 -5.21 5.54
CA LEU A 154 20.46 -5.27 6.34
C LEU A 154 20.67 -6.70 6.82
N VAL A 155 21.89 -7.21 6.70
CA VAL A 155 22.24 -8.53 7.22
C VAL A 155 23.33 -8.41 8.27
N ALA A 156 23.07 -8.99 9.43
CA ALA A 156 24.05 -9.15 10.50
C ALA A 156 24.42 -10.62 10.62
N TYR A 157 25.69 -10.94 10.89
CA TYR A 157 26.14 -12.31 11.07
C TYR A 157 27.10 -12.45 12.25
N THR A 158 27.06 -13.58 12.93
CA THR A 158 27.96 -13.89 14.04
C THR A 158 29.29 -14.47 13.52
N ALA A 159 30.34 -14.39 14.34
CA ALA A 159 31.61 -15.06 14.03
C ALA A 159 31.42 -16.59 13.87
N ASP A 160 30.56 -17.20 14.68
CA ASP A 160 30.25 -18.62 14.62
C ASP A 160 29.54 -19.00 13.32
N ALA A 161 28.59 -18.18 12.84
CA ALA A 161 27.91 -18.38 11.56
C ALA A 161 28.92 -18.39 10.39
N LYS A 162 29.81 -17.39 10.35
CA LYS A 162 30.88 -17.30 9.35
C LYS A 162 31.79 -18.54 9.39
N LEU A 163 32.24 -18.95 10.58
CA LEU A 163 33.12 -20.11 10.75
C LEU A 163 32.43 -21.45 10.45
N SER A 164 31.12 -21.55 10.69
CA SER A 164 30.34 -22.77 10.44
C SER A 164 30.32 -23.21 8.97
N GLU A 165 30.56 -22.26 8.07
CA GLU A 165 30.66 -22.44 6.63
C GLU A 165 32.09 -22.34 6.09
N ASN A 166 33.09 -22.35 6.98
CA ASN A 166 34.52 -22.20 6.66
C ASN A 166 34.83 -20.93 5.86
N LEU A 167 34.08 -19.85 6.10
CA LEU A 167 34.36 -18.54 5.50
C LEU A 167 35.32 -17.77 6.42
N SER A 168 36.23 -17.01 5.83
CA SER A 168 37.32 -16.34 6.55
C SER A 168 37.30 -14.83 6.41
N THR A 169 36.73 -14.29 5.33
CA THR A 169 36.66 -12.85 5.04
C THR A 169 35.22 -12.36 4.91
N GLU A 170 35.01 -11.07 5.15
CA GLU A 170 33.72 -10.41 4.95
C GLU A 170 33.26 -10.52 3.49
N SER A 171 34.16 -10.39 2.51
CA SER A 171 33.84 -10.54 1.08
C SER A 171 33.36 -11.95 0.72
N GLN A 172 33.86 -13.00 1.38
CA GLN A 172 33.35 -14.37 1.21
C GLN A 172 31.92 -14.51 1.77
N VAL A 173 31.64 -13.90 2.92
CA VAL A 173 30.28 -13.85 3.49
C VAL A 173 29.33 -13.08 2.58
N GLU A 174 29.77 -11.91 2.08
CA GLU A 174 29.00 -11.09 1.15
C GLU A 174 28.69 -11.85 -0.14
N ALA A 175 29.68 -12.53 -0.74
CA ALA A 175 29.47 -13.34 -1.93
C ALA A 175 28.42 -14.44 -1.69
N TYR A 176 28.51 -15.13 -0.55
CA TYR A 176 27.57 -16.17 -0.20
C TYR A 176 26.14 -15.62 -0.03
N LEU A 177 26.00 -14.48 0.63
CA LEU A 177 24.72 -13.81 0.85
C LEU A 177 24.12 -13.26 -0.45
N GLN A 178 24.92 -12.60 -1.29
CA GLN A 178 24.45 -12.04 -2.56
C GLN A 178 24.00 -13.13 -3.55
N ASN A 179 24.58 -14.33 -3.47
CA ASN A 179 24.05 -15.50 -4.19
C ASN A 179 22.61 -15.79 -3.76
N ALA A 180 22.36 -15.86 -2.45
CA ALA A 180 21.03 -16.13 -1.90
C ALA A 180 20.03 -15.01 -2.23
N ILE A 181 20.43 -13.74 -2.20
CA ILE A 181 19.59 -12.60 -2.59
C ILE A 181 19.24 -12.68 -4.09
N SER A 182 20.21 -13.05 -4.94
CA SER A 182 19.98 -13.22 -6.37
C SER A 182 18.98 -14.33 -6.68
N GLU A 183 19.12 -15.48 -6.00
CA GLU A 183 18.15 -16.59 -6.06
C GLU A 183 16.78 -16.17 -5.52
N SER A 184 16.74 -15.30 -4.51
CA SER A 184 15.49 -14.78 -3.93
C SER A 184 14.72 -13.90 -4.91
N ASN A 185 15.41 -12.97 -5.59
CA ASN A 185 14.79 -12.12 -6.60
C ASN A 185 14.29 -12.93 -7.82
N LEU A 186 14.99 -14.01 -8.18
CA LEU A 186 14.50 -14.95 -9.19
C LEU A 186 13.18 -15.61 -8.76
N CYS A 187 13.03 -15.97 -7.48
CA CYS A 187 11.77 -16.54 -6.98
C CYS A 187 10.60 -15.55 -7.09
N PHE A 188 10.81 -14.26 -6.81
CA PHE A 188 9.77 -13.23 -7.01
C PHE A 188 9.38 -13.11 -8.48
N LEU A 189 10.36 -13.02 -9.38
CA LEU A 189 10.14 -12.94 -10.82
C LEU A 189 9.36 -14.15 -11.34
N ASN A 190 9.80 -15.36 -10.99
CA ASN A 190 9.16 -16.62 -11.38
C ASN A 190 7.70 -16.71 -10.92
N SER A 191 7.35 -16.07 -9.80
CA SER A 191 6.01 -16.09 -9.21
C SER A 191 5.15 -14.88 -9.55
N ASN A 192 5.58 -14.01 -10.46
CA ASN A 192 4.90 -12.76 -10.81
C ASN A 192 4.62 -11.87 -9.57
N VAL A 193 5.63 -11.75 -8.71
CA VAL A 193 5.61 -10.88 -7.53
C VAL A 193 6.43 -9.63 -7.83
N ASN A 194 5.81 -8.46 -7.72
CA ASN A 194 6.44 -7.17 -7.97
C ASN A 194 7.21 -6.69 -6.73
N ALA A 195 8.31 -7.39 -6.40
CA ALA A 195 9.22 -7.07 -5.31
C ALA A 195 10.66 -7.40 -5.68
N ALA A 196 11.62 -6.67 -5.12
CA ALA A 196 13.03 -6.99 -5.22
C ALA A 196 13.75 -6.69 -3.91
N ILE A 197 14.68 -7.55 -3.51
CA ILE A 197 15.54 -7.36 -2.34
C ILE A 197 16.89 -6.80 -2.78
N ARG A 198 17.38 -5.81 -2.03
CA ARG A 198 18.69 -5.21 -2.18
C ARG A 198 19.43 -5.18 -0.84
N LEU A 199 20.66 -5.70 -0.81
CA LEU A 199 21.53 -5.53 0.34
C LEU A 199 21.99 -4.07 0.46
N VAL A 200 21.70 -3.42 1.59
CA VAL A 200 22.17 -2.05 1.87
C VAL A 200 23.29 -2.01 2.90
N HIS A 201 23.39 -3.04 3.74
CA HIS A 201 24.49 -3.17 4.71
C HIS A 201 24.70 -4.63 5.13
N LEU A 202 25.97 -5.00 5.32
CA LEU A 202 26.42 -6.27 5.88
C LEU A 202 27.34 -5.96 7.07
N VAL A 203 27.15 -6.66 8.19
CA VAL A 203 27.95 -6.41 9.40
C VAL A 203 28.20 -7.69 10.21
N GLU A 204 29.45 -7.88 10.64
CA GLU A 204 29.78 -8.87 11.66
C GLU A 204 29.44 -8.32 13.05
N ILE A 205 28.66 -9.06 13.82
CA ILE A 205 28.24 -8.67 15.17
C ILE A 205 28.94 -9.51 16.23
N ASP A 206 29.44 -8.84 17.27
CA ASP A 206 29.94 -9.49 18.48
C ASP A 206 28.76 -9.97 19.33
N TYR A 207 28.23 -11.13 18.96
CA TYR A 207 27.08 -11.75 19.61
C TYR A 207 27.31 -13.25 19.75
N ALA A 208 27.20 -13.74 20.99
CA ALA A 208 27.21 -15.16 21.27
C ALA A 208 25.80 -15.74 21.06
N GLU A 209 25.67 -16.63 20.08
CA GLU A 209 24.41 -17.32 19.75
C GLU A 209 23.85 -18.04 20.99
N THR A 210 22.55 -17.88 21.25
CA THR A 210 21.92 -18.49 22.44
C THR A 210 21.71 -19.99 22.30
N GLN A 211 21.88 -20.51 21.09
CA GLN A 211 21.43 -21.83 20.66
C GLN A 211 19.89 -21.97 20.58
N ASP A 212 19.12 -20.92 20.88
CA ASP A 212 17.67 -20.86 20.70
C ASP A 212 17.33 -19.75 19.70
N PRO A 213 17.08 -20.10 18.42
CA PRO A 213 16.75 -19.12 17.39
C PRO A 213 15.55 -18.22 17.75
N THR A 214 14.61 -18.71 18.57
CA THR A 214 13.46 -17.92 19.04
C THR A 214 13.92 -16.82 20.00
N LEU A 215 14.85 -17.13 20.89
CA LEU A 215 15.43 -16.15 21.81
C LEU A 215 16.30 -15.14 21.04
N ASP A 216 17.07 -15.60 20.06
CA ASP A 216 17.88 -14.72 19.19
C ASP A 216 16.98 -13.76 18.40
N LEU A 217 15.82 -14.22 17.90
CA LEU A 217 14.84 -13.36 17.23
C LEU A 217 14.28 -12.31 18.18
N ASN A 218 13.87 -12.71 19.39
CA ASN A 218 13.36 -11.78 20.40
C ASN A 218 14.38 -10.69 20.76
N ARG A 219 15.66 -11.06 20.91
CA ARG A 219 16.76 -10.12 21.15
C ARG A 219 16.98 -9.18 19.99
N SER A 220 16.98 -9.69 18.76
CA SER A 220 17.12 -8.82 17.58
C SER A 220 15.95 -7.86 17.36
N THR A 221 14.75 -8.19 17.86
CA THR A 221 13.53 -7.39 17.69
C THR A 221 13.32 -6.35 18.81
N ASN A 222 13.90 -6.57 19.99
CA ASN A 222 13.71 -5.67 21.14
C ASN A 222 14.84 -4.63 21.20
N PRO A 223 14.55 -3.33 21.02
CA PRO A 223 15.59 -2.29 20.95
C PRO A 223 16.22 -1.91 22.30
N THR A 224 15.83 -2.57 23.39
CA THR A 224 16.16 -2.13 24.75
C THR A 224 16.50 -3.26 25.72
N ASP A 225 16.73 -4.48 25.23
CA ASP A 225 17.01 -5.62 26.11
C ASP A 225 18.51 -5.82 26.41
N GLY A 226 19.37 -4.99 25.80
CA GLY A 226 20.81 -5.02 26.00
C GLY A 226 21.54 -5.98 25.06
N TYR A 227 20.84 -6.65 24.15
CA TYR A 227 21.40 -7.56 23.15
C TYR A 227 21.01 -7.09 21.76
N LEU A 228 21.96 -7.02 20.83
CA LEU A 228 21.70 -6.67 19.43
C LEU A 228 21.02 -5.31 19.20
N ASP A 229 20.80 -4.47 20.23
CA ASP A 229 20.20 -3.12 20.15
C ASP A 229 20.81 -2.26 19.03
N GLN A 230 22.13 -2.41 18.79
CA GLN A 230 22.88 -1.73 17.73
C GLN A 230 22.31 -1.96 16.31
N LEU A 231 21.60 -3.07 16.08
CA LEU A 231 20.96 -3.37 14.80
C LEU A 231 19.89 -2.33 14.46
N HIS A 232 19.15 -1.81 15.43
CA HIS A 232 18.14 -0.77 15.18
C HIS A 232 18.79 0.54 14.73
N THR A 233 19.94 0.90 15.33
CA THR A 233 20.69 2.10 14.93
C THR A 233 21.25 1.95 13.51
N LEU A 234 21.84 0.79 13.18
CA LEU A 234 22.34 0.53 11.83
C LEU A 234 21.19 0.48 10.81
N ARG A 235 20.06 -0.14 11.17
CA ARG A 235 18.87 -0.20 10.34
C ARG A 235 18.36 1.20 9.98
N ASP A 236 18.31 2.11 10.94
CA ASP A 236 17.93 3.52 10.69
C ASP A 236 18.99 4.28 9.90
N GLN A 237 20.29 4.01 10.13
CA GLN A 237 21.41 4.67 9.44
C GLN A 237 21.44 4.32 7.95
N TYR A 238 21.16 3.06 7.59
CA TYR A 238 21.19 2.59 6.20
C TYR A 238 19.81 2.52 5.55
N GLY A 239 18.74 2.83 6.31
CA GLY A 239 17.37 2.84 5.80
C GLY A 239 16.84 1.45 5.47
N ALA A 240 17.24 0.41 6.21
CA ALA A 240 16.85 -0.96 5.90
C ALA A 240 15.42 -1.29 6.34
N ASP A 241 14.64 -1.81 5.40
CA ASP A 241 13.28 -2.27 5.62
C ASP A 241 13.24 -3.57 6.42
N LEU A 242 14.13 -4.51 6.17
CA LEU A 242 14.20 -5.77 6.90
C LEU A 242 15.61 -6.00 7.45
N VAL A 243 15.68 -6.77 8.53
CA VAL A 243 16.94 -7.22 9.13
C VAL A 243 16.95 -8.74 9.25
N SER A 244 17.98 -9.36 8.68
CA SER A 244 18.24 -10.80 8.84
C SER A 244 19.48 -11.01 9.69
N VAL A 245 19.36 -11.82 10.74
CA VAL A 245 20.49 -12.24 11.59
C VAL A 245 20.88 -13.67 11.21
N LEU A 246 22.13 -13.86 10.77
CA LEU A 246 22.67 -15.15 10.39
C LEU A 246 23.38 -15.80 11.57
N ILE A 247 22.98 -17.03 11.88
CA ILE A 247 23.54 -17.87 12.95
C ILE A 247 24.09 -19.19 12.39
N SER A 248 24.92 -19.89 13.15
CA SER A 248 25.59 -21.12 12.72
C SER A 248 24.64 -22.30 12.50
N GLN A 249 23.89 -22.72 13.52
CA GLN A 249 22.79 -23.71 13.49
C GLN A 249 21.84 -23.61 14.71
N GLY A 250 22.24 -22.92 15.78
CA GLY A 250 21.55 -23.00 17.06
C GLY A 250 21.57 -24.42 17.64
N ASP A 251 20.51 -24.83 18.36
CA ASP A 251 20.35 -26.18 18.92
C ASP A 251 20.19 -27.30 17.88
N GLY A 252 20.21 -26.96 16.58
CA GLY A 252 20.06 -27.88 15.47
C GLY A 252 18.62 -28.31 15.20
N SER A 253 17.62 -27.61 15.77
CA SER A 253 16.20 -27.92 15.57
C SER A 253 15.53 -27.09 14.46
N LEU A 254 15.99 -25.86 14.20
CA LEU A 254 15.34 -24.90 13.29
C LEU A 254 16.29 -24.36 12.21
N GLY A 255 15.77 -24.16 11.00
CA GLY A 255 16.50 -23.57 9.86
C GLY A 255 16.34 -22.06 9.73
N GLY A 256 15.33 -21.51 10.41
CA GLY A 256 15.00 -20.10 10.45
C GLY A 256 13.76 -19.84 11.29
N ILE A 257 13.57 -18.58 11.67
CA ILE A 257 12.39 -18.10 12.37
C ILE A 257 12.20 -16.60 12.11
N ALA A 258 10.94 -16.18 11.98
CA ALA A 258 10.58 -14.81 11.68
C ALA A 258 9.28 -14.43 12.39
N ASN A 259 9.13 -13.14 12.69
CA ASN A 259 7.82 -12.59 12.99
C ASN A 259 6.98 -12.61 11.72
N THR A 260 5.72 -13.02 11.82
CA THR A 260 4.80 -13.13 10.68
C THR A 260 3.81 -11.98 10.66
N MET A 261 3.75 -11.24 9.55
CA MET A 261 2.76 -10.18 9.36
C MET A 261 1.37 -10.79 9.15
N SER A 262 0.37 -10.29 9.87
CA SER A 262 -1.00 -10.81 9.83
C SER A 262 -1.96 -9.93 9.01
N TYR A 263 -1.57 -8.70 8.69
CA TYR A 263 -2.29 -7.75 7.86
C TYR A 263 -1.31 -6.67 7.35
N PRO A 264 -1.60 -5.97 6.24
CA PRO A 264 -0.71 -4.93 5.73
C PRO A 264 -0.55 -3.79 6.75
N SER A 265 0.68 -3.51 7.21
CA SER A 265 0.94 -2.52 8.26
C SER A 265 2.36 -1.99 8.24
N LEU A 266 2.55 -0.67 8.29
CA LEU A 266 3.88 -0.06 8.49
C LEU A 266 4.39 -0.22 9.92
N ASP A 267 3.52 -0.38 10.91
CA ASP A 267 3.91 -0.56 12.31
C ASP A 267 4.54 -1.94 12.55
N PHE A 268 4.32 -2.89 11.62
CA PHE A 268 5.04 -4.14 11.56
C PHE A 268 6.54 -3.93 11.27
N GLY A 269 6.95 -2.76 10.78
CA GLY A 269 8.36 -2.43 10.60
C GLY A 269 9.19 -2.66 11.86
N GLU A 270 8.64 -2.39 13.05
CA GLU A 270 9.30 -2.65 14.34
C GLU A 270 9.46 -4.15 14.66
N SER A 271 8.77 -5.02 13.94
CA SER A 271 8.85 -6.49 14.04
C SER A 271 9.51 -7.13 12.79
N GLY A 272 9.94 -6.33 11.81
CA GLY A 272 10.56 -6.75 10.54
C GLY A 272 11.98 -7.34 10.66
N PHE A 273 12.11 -8.37 11.49
CA PHE A 273 13.33 -9.11 11.77
C PHE A 273 13.12 -10.60 11.52
N ASN A 274 14.18 -11.28 11.12
CA ASN A 274 14.26 -12.73 11.07
C ASN A 274 15.65 -13.25 11.46
N VAL A 275 15.70 -14.50 11.90
CA VAL A 275 16.93 -15.23 12.20
C VAL A 275 17.00 -16.43 11.27
N VAL A 276 18.13 -16.64 10.61
CA VAL A 276 18.30 -17.70 9.62
C VAL A 276 19.59 -18.44 9.85
N VAL A 277 19.56 -19.76 9.72
CA VAL A 277 20.77 -20.57 9.74
C VAL A 277 21.57 -20.35 8.46
N MET A 278 22.83 -19.96 8.60
CA MET A 278 23.67 -19.53 7.48
C MET A 278 23.80 -20.62 6.42
N ASP A 279 23.88 -21.90 6.83
CA ASP A 279 24.03 -23.01 5.90
C ASP A 279 22.79 -23.30 5.02
N GLN A 280 21.68 -22.58 5.17
CA GLN A 280 20.41 -22.82 4.45
C GLN A 280 19.84 -21.57 3.77
N ILE A 281 20.54 -20.44 3.78
CA ILE A 281 20.02 -19.15 3.28
C ILE A 281 19.62 -19.20 1.79
N GLY A 282 20.41 -19.88 0.97
CA GLY A 282 20.20 -20.04 -0.47
C GLY A 282 19.65 -21.41 -0.85
N ALA A 283 19.60 -21.67 -2.14
CA ALA A 283 19.11 -22.92 -2.69
C ALA A 283 19.92 -24.14 -2.18
N PRO A 284 19.28 -25.31 -1.99
CA PRO A 284 17.88 -25.62 -2.31
C PRO A 284 16.89 -25.31 -1.17
N SER A 285 17.36 -24.80 -0.02
CA SER A 285 16.50 -24.54 1.13
C SER A 285 15.75 -23.21 1.01
N TYR A 286 16.42 -22.16 0.50
CA TYR A 286 15.88 -20.80 0.36
C TYR A 286 15.39 -20.23 1.70
N SER A 287 16.03 -20.57 2.82
CA SER A 287 15.53 -20.20 4.15
C SER A 287 15.51 -18.69 4.36
N LEU A 288 16.43 -17.93 3.76
CA LEU A 288 16.41 -16.47 3.84
C LEU A 288 15.11 -15.90 3.26
N LEU A 289 14.76 -16.31 2.03
CA LEU A 289 13.52 -15.87 1.40
C LEU A 289 12.27 -16.43 2.08
N HIS A 290 12.35 -17.65 2.63
CA HIS A 290 11.26 -18.24 3.40
C HIS A 290 10.91 -17.39 4.62
N GLU A 291 11.91 -16.98 5.40
CA GLU A 291 11.71 -16.15 6.59
C GLU A 291 11.30 -14.70 6.23
N ILE A 292 11.82 -14.14 5.13
CA ILE A 292 11.30 -12.88 4.59
C ILE A 292 9.83 -13.05 4.16
N GLY A 293 9.45 -14.19 3.59
CA GLY A 293 8.06 -14.52 3.27
C GLY A 293 7.15 -14.46 4.50
N HIS A 294 7.60 -14.96 5.65
CA HIS A 294 6.89 -14.78 6.93
C HIS A 294 6.80 -13.31 7.32
N ASN A 295 7.90 -12.54 7.30
CA ASN A 295 7.87 -11.10 7.56
C ASN A 295 6.87 -10.34 6.65
N MET A 296 6.60 -10.86 5.45
CA MET A 296 5.64 -10.32 4.49
C MET A 296 4.22 -10.94 4.60
N GLY A 297 4.01 -11.92 5.48
CA GLY A 297 2.70 -12.48 5.84
C GLY A 297 2.33 -13.82 5.19
N CYS A 298 3.26 -14.44 4.46
CA CYS A 298 3.08 -15.80 3.98
C CYS A 298 3.16 -16.80 5.14
N THR A 299 2.50 -17.94 4.98
CA THR A 299 2.57 -19.07 5.90
C THR A 299 2.88 -20.35 5.14
N HIS A 300 3.07 -21.45 5.87
CA HIS A 300 3.43 -22.72 5.26
C HIS A 300 2.32 -23.31 4.36
N ASN A 301 2.49 -24.53 3.85
CA ASN A 301 1.37 -25.22 3.22
C ASN A 301 0.24 -25.49 4.23
N ARG A 302 -0.99 -25.48 3.73
CA ARG A 302 -2.21 -25.54 4.54
C ARG A 302 -2.23 -26.73 5.52
N GLU A 303 -1.75 -27.89 5.08
CA GLU A 303 -1.74 -29.09 5.93
C GLU A 303 -0.73 -29.01 7.08
N ASP A 304 0.38 -28.27 6.92
CA ASP A 304 1.33 -28.03 8.02
C ASP A 304 0.80 -26.98 8.98
N ALA A 305 0.23 -25.88 8.45
CA ALA A 305 -0.37 -24.83 9.26
C ALA A 305 -1.49 -25.38 10.18
N MET A 306 -2.33 -26.27 9.64
CA MET A 306 -3.40 -26.92 10.41
C MET A 306 -2.88 -27.88 11.50
N ASN A 307 -1.76 -28.59 11.26
CA ASN A 307 -1.17 -29.52 12.23
C ASN A 307 -0.38 -28.82 13.35
N ARG A 308 0.13 -27.61 13.12
CA ARG A 308 0.89 -26.82 14.10
C ARG A 308 0.00 -25.94 15.00
N GLY A 309 -1.31 -26.17 15.03
CA GLY A 309 -2.21 -25.40 15.88
C GLY A 309 -2.52 -24.00 15.36
N VAL A 310 -2.35 -23.75 14.05
CA VAL A 310 -2.89 -22.58 13.36
C VAL A 310 -4.10 -23.01 12.50
N PRO A 311 -5.17 -23.61 13.08
CA PRO A 311 -6.30 -24.01 12.28
C PRO A 311 -6.99 -22.76 11.71
N ASP A 312 -7.53 -22.90 10.50
CA ASP A 312 -8.42 -21.93 9.83
C ASP A 312 -9.62 -21.52 10.74
N THR A 313 -9.91 -22.36 11.75
CA THR A 313 -10.97 -22.21 12.74
C THR A 313 -10.52 -21.62 14.09
N ASP A 314 -9.25 -21.23 14.29
CA ASP A 314 -8.81 -20.59 15.54
C ASP A 314 -9.27 -19.12 15.59
N PRO A 315 -10.18 -18.73 16.52
CA PRO A 315 -10.62 -17.36 16.66
C PRO A 315 -9.50 -16.39 17.10
N SER A 316 -8.37 -16.89 17.57
CA SER A 316 -7.18 -16.10 17.95
C SER A 316 -6.22 -15.83 16.78
N ASN A 317 -6.37 -16.55 15.67
CA ASN A 317 -5.64 -16.29 14.43
C ASN A 317 -6.30 -15.14 13.66
N ASN A 318 -5.94 -13.92 14.04
CA ASN A 318 -6.52 -12.68 13.51
C ASN A 318 -5.82 -12.20 12.21
N SER A 319 -5.24 -13.14 11.45
CA SER A 319 -4.63 -12.82 10.15
C SER A 319 -5.69 -12.62 9.08
N LEU A 320 -5.63 -11.48 8.40
CA LEU A 320 -6.49 -11.16 7.25
C LEU A 320 -6.13 -11.98 6.01
N PHE A 321 -4.92 -12.56 5.95
CA PHE A 321 -4.44 -13.32 4.81
C PHE A 321 -4.78 -14.82 4.87
N LYS A 322 -5.36 -15.30 5.97
CA LYS A 322 -5.50 -16.73 6.29
C LYS A 322 -6.23 -17.57 5.24
N GLN A 323 -6.99 -16.94 4.35
CA GLN A 323 -7.71 -17.66 3.31
C GLN A 323 -6.76 -18.20 2.22
N PHE A 324 -5.67 -17.49 1.90
CA PHE A 324 -4.86 -17.77 0.71
C PHE A 324 -3.34 -17.74 0.94
N ASN A 325 -2.86 -17.41 2.15
CA ASN A 325 -1.44 -17.21 2.44
C ASN A 325 -0.60 -18.49 2.55
N TYR A 326 -0.97 -19.56 1.86
CA TYR A 326 -0.35 -20.88 2.00
C TYR A 326 0.55 -21.26 0.82
N GLY A 327 1.64 -21.96 1.12
CA GLY A 327 2.46 -22.66 0.13
C GLY A 327 1.75 -23.89 -0.47
N LYS A 328 2.17 -24.34 -1.66
CA LYS A 328 1.56 -25.48 -2.35
C LYS A 328 2.51 -26.67 -2.44
N ARG A 329 1.94 -27.88 -2.40
CA ARG A 329 2.59 -29.16 -2.69
C ARG A 329 1.79 -29.93 -3.73
N TRP A 330 2.47 -30.71 -4.58
CA TRP A 330 1.82 -31.60 -5.55
C TRP A 330 2.73 -32.76 -5.93
N ILE A 331 2.16 -33.78 -6.57
CA ILE A 331 2.90 -34.90 -7.15
C ILE A 331 2.60 -34.92 -8.65
N THR A 332 3.65 -34.97 -9.48
CA THR A 332 3.55 -35.26 -10.91
C THR A 332 4.63 -36.26 -11.30
N ASP A 333 4.30 -37.19 -12.19
CA ASP A 333 5.21 -38.24 -12.67
C ASP A 333 5.92 -39.05 -11.56
N GLY A 334 5.23 -39.26 -10.43
CA GLY A 334 5.76 -40.00 -9.28
C GLY A 334 6.79 -39.24 -8.44
N GLN A 335 7.02 -37.95 -8.72
CA GLN A 335 7.88 -37.06 -7.95
C GLN A 335 7.05 -36.01 -7.22
N GLY A 336 7.35 -35.76 -5.95
CA GLY A 336 6.70 -34.70 -5.19
C GLY A 336 7.45 -33.38 -5.27
N TYR A 337 6.70 -32.29 -5.47
CA TYR A 337 7.18 -30.93 -5.60
C TYR A 337 6.53 -30.01 -4.56
N ARG A 338 7.21 -28.91 -4.22
CA ARG A 338 6.73 -27.91 -3.27
C ARG A 338 7.26 -26.52 -3.57
N THR A 339 6.44 -25.50 -3.30
CA THR A 339 6.85 -24.08 -3.33
C THR A 339 7.68 -23.73 -2.11
N ILE A 340 8.30 -22.54 -2.09
CA ILE A 340 9.30 -22.19 -1.07
C ILE A 340 8.74 -22.14 0.36
N MET A 341 7.46 -21.81 0.53
CA MET A 341 6.81 -21.77 1.85
C MET A 341 6.36 -23.15 2.33
N ALA A 342 6.35 -24.17 1.48
CA ALA A 342 5.80 -25.48 1.81
C ALA A 342 6.86 -26.46 2.39
N TYR A 343 6.44 -27.29 3.35
CA TYR A 343 7.26 -28.31 4.02
C TYR A 343 6.85 -29.75 3.65
N ASP A 344 7.79 -30.68 3.79
CA ASP A 344 7.57 -32.12 3.61
C ASP A 344 7.32 -32.69 5.00
N THR A 345 6.04 -32.75 5.40
CA THR A 345 5.62 -32.95 6.79
C THR A 345 5.43 -34.41 7.18
N ASP A 346 5.44 -35.31 6.22
CA ASP A 346 5.30 -36.72 6.47
C ASP A 346 6.69 -37.27 6.84
N GLY A 347 6.81 -38.04 7.92
CA GLY A 347 8.09 -38.62 8.37
C GLY A 347 8.83 -39.47 7.32
N THR A 348 8.24 -39.65 6.14
CA THR A 348 8.82 -40.14 4.89
C THR A 348 8.82 -39.02 3.84
N SER A 349 10.00 -38.66 3.33
CA SER A 349 10.14 -37.59 2.34
C SER A 349 9.37 -37.88 1.05
N THR A 350 8.28 -37.15 0.85
CA THR A 350 7.33 -37.33 -0.24
C THR A 350 7.42 -36.16 -1.23
N TYR A 351 7.68 -34.94 -0.72
CA TYR A 351 7.78 -33.70 -1.48
C TYR A 351 9.21 -33.13 -1.42
N SER A 352 10.19 -33.92 -1.83
CA SER A 352 11.61 -33.58 -1.73
C SER A 352 12.06 -32.43 -2.65
N ASN A 353 11.33 -32.17 -3.76
CA ASN A 353 11.73 -31.19 -4.75
C ASN A 353 11.14 -29.79 -4.44
N ARG A 354 11.95 -28.92 -3.79
CA ARG A 354 11.59 -27.50 -3.62
C ARG A 354 11.95 -26.71 -4.87
N ILE A 355 10.97 -26.03 -5.46
CA ILE A 355 11.16 -25.20 -6.66
C ILE A 355 11.30 -23.71 -6.29
N PRO A 356 11.99 -22.89 -7.10
CA PRO A 356 12.19 -21.46 -6.84
C PRO A 356 10.96 -20.61 -7.19
N TYR A 357 9.82 -20.94 -6.54
CA TYR A 357 8.52 -20.28 -6.72
C TYR A 357 7.81 -20.15 -5.38
N PHE A 358 7.19 -19.00 -5.13
CA PHE A 358 6.01 -18.88 -4.27
C PHE A 358 4.76 -19.44 -4.97
N SER A 359 3.74 -19.84 -4.21
CA SER A 359 2.47 -20.27 -4.78
C SER A 359 1.76 -19.12 -5.48
N ASN A 360 1.34 -19.35 -6.73
CA ASN A 360 0.52 -18.43 -7.52
C ASN A 360 -0.40 -19.24 -8.45
N PRO A 361 -1.74 -19.12 -8.36
CA PRO A 361 -2.67 -19.89 -9.18
C PRO A 361 -2.56 -19.61 -10.68
N SER A 362 -2.02 -18.45 -11.06
CA SER A 362 -1.87 -18.01 -12.45
C SER A 362 -0.54 -18.44 -13.11
N ILE A 363 0.37 -19.06 -12.35
CA ILE A 363 1.69 -19.48 -12.83
C ILE A 363 1.81 -20.99 -12.80
N GLU A 364 2.28 -21.58 -13.90
CA GLU A 364 2.48 -23.02 -14.03
C GLU A 364 3.97 -23.42 -13.99
N TYR A 365 4.25 -24.56 -13.36
CA TYR A 365 5.54 -25.24 -13.42
C TYR A 365 5.31 -26.65 -13.99
N GLN A 366 5.94 -26.96 -15.13
CA GLN A 366 5.74 -28.21 -15.86
C GLN A 366 4.26 -28.52 -16.17
N GLY A 367 3.48 -27.48 -16.48
CA GLY A 367 2.04 -27.61 -16.81
C GLY A 367 1.12 -27.82 -15.61
N ILE A 368 1.64 -27.71 -14.37
CA ILE A 368 0.85 -27.73 -13.14
C ILE A 368 0.90 -26.35 -12.50
N SER A 369 -0.27 -25.77 -12.18
CA SER A 369 -0.33 -24.50 -11.45
C SER A 369 0.41 -24.58 -10.12
N THR A 370 1.22 -23.57 -9.82
CA THR A 370 2.02 -23.46 -8.57
C THR A 370 1.19 -23.03 -7.37
N GLY A 371 -0.06 -22.58 -7.58
CA GLY A 371 -1.03 -22.20 -6.55
C GLY A 371 -2.42 -22.80 -6.79
N ASN A 372 -3.38 -22.48 -5.95
CA ASN A 372 -4.80 -22.82 -6.13
C ASN A 372 -5.64 -21.57 -5.88
N LEU A 373 -6.69 -21.37 -6.69
CA LEU A 373 -7.59 -20.23 -6.56
C LEU A 373 -8.23 -20.24 -5.16
N ASP A 374 -8.24 -19.08 -4.50
CA ASP A 374 -8.82 -18.85 -3.18
C ASP A 374 -8.20 -19.68 -2.02
N SER A 375 -7.01 -20.29 -2.20
CA SER A 375 -6.35 -21.05 -1.12
C SER A 375 -4.83 -21.03 -1.07
N GLU A 376 -4.11 -21.31 -2.16
CA GLU A 376 -2.64 -21.30 -2.15
C GLU A 376 -2.14 -20.20 -3.10
N ASP A 377 -2.01 -18.98 -2.57
CA ASP A 377 -1.61 -17.78 -3.31
C ASP A 377 -0.73 -16.86 -2.45
N ASN A 378 0.50 -17.29 -2.18
CA ASN A 378 1.48 -16.43 -1.53
C ASN A 378 1.78 -15.18 -2.36
N ALA A 379 1.70 -15.24 -3.69
CA ALA A 379 1.95 -14.10 -4.55
C ALA A 379 0.97 -12.95 -4.30
N GLN A 380 -0.31 -13.24 -4.05
CA GLN A 380 -1.30 -12.23 -3.66
C GLN A 380 -0.91 -11.53 -2.35
N VAL A 381 -0.46 -12.29 -1.34
CA VAL A 381 0.00 -11.71 -0.05
C VAL A 381 1.19 -10.78 -0.28
N LEU A 382 2.21 -11.27 -0.99
CA LEU A 382 3.45 -10.53 -1.22
C LEU A 382 3.20 -9.25 -2.00
N ASN A 383 2.40 -9.29 -3.07
CA ASN A 383 2.05 -8.10 -3.84
C ASN A 383 1.25 -7.08 -3.00
N THR A 384 0.44 -7.55 -2.05
CA THR A 384 -0.33 -6.68 -1.14
C THR A 384 0.56 -6.03 -0.08
N THR A 385 1.55 -6.75 0.47
CA THR A 385 2.38 -6.26 1.57
C THR A 385 3.67 -5.58 1.12
N THR A 386 4.14 -5.79 -0.11
CA THR A 386 5.37 -5.17 -0.63
C THR A 386 5.38 -3.64 -0.53
N PRO A 387 4.29 -2.90 -0.86
CA PRO A 387 4.26 -1.45 -0.69
C PRO A 387 4.40 -0.99 0.76
N TYR A 388 4.08 -1.84 1.74
CA TYR A 388 4.28 -1.55 3.15
C TYR A 388 5.70 -1.87 3.58
N VAL A 389 6.17 -3.08 3.24
CA VAL A 389 7.49 -3.57 3.66
C VAL A 389 8.61 -2.70 3.08
N SER A 390 8.54 -2.34 1.79
CA SER A 390 9.48 -1.41 1.14
C SER A 390 9.37 0.05 1.61
N ASN A 391 8.58 0.32 2.65
CA ASN A 391 8.43 1.64 3.25
C ASN A 391 8.49 1.59 4.78
N PHE A 392 9.03 0.50 5.35
CA PHE A 392 9.28 0.42 6.79
C PHE A 392 10.30 1.45 7.23
N ARG A 393 11.29 1.71 6.38
CA ARG A 393 12.18 2.87 6.47
C ARG A 393 12.16 3.62 5.15
N SER A 394 12.74 4.82 5.14
CA SER A 394 12.98 5.49 3.85
C SER A 394 14.34 5.04 3.37
N SER A 395 14.46 4.63 2.11
CA SER A 395 15.75 4.26 1.55
C SER A 395 16.74 5.42 1.64
N ILE A 396 17.96 5.12 2.13
CA ILE A 396 19.06 6.07 2.29
C ILE A 396 20.19 5.75 1.31
N VAL A 397 20.58 4.48 1.23
CA VAL A 397 21.70 4.05 0.38
C VAL A 397 21.33 4.18 -1.09
N GLN A 398 22.02 5.08 -1.80
CA GLN A 398 21.77 5.31 -3.22
C GLN A 398 22.34 4.17 -4.08
N GLY A 399 21.69 3.91 -5.21
CA GLY A 399 22.13 2.92 -6.21
C GLY A 399 21.44 3.12 -7.55
N ILE A 400 22.07 2.62 -8.62
CA ILE A 400 21.46 2.54 -9.95
C ILE A 400 20.83 1.16 -10.08
N VAL A 401 19.52 1.10 -10.31
CA VAL A 401 18.74 -0.14 -10.31
C VAL A 401 18.21 -0.40 -11.72
N PRO A 402 18.91 -1.20 -12.53
CA PRO A 402 18.37 -1.67 -13.80
C PRO A 402 17.37 -2.82 -13.55
N SER A 403 16.38 -2.98 -14.43
CA SER A 403 15.40 -4.07 -14.35
C SER A 403 16.04 -5.45 -14.61
N ILE A 404 17.11 -5.48 -15.39
CA ILE A 404 17.93 -6.66 -15.68
C ILE A 404 19.41 -6.28 -15.70
N PHE A 405 20.28 -7.27 -15.51
CA PHE A 405 21.74 -7.06 -15.55
C PHE A 405 22.41 -7.74 -16.75
N SER A 406 21.66 -8.50 -17.55
CA SER A 406 22.12 -9.10 -18.81
C SER A 406 21.01 -8.99 -19.84
N LEU A 407 21.36 -8.54 -21.04
CA LEU A 407 20.45 -8.33 -22.15
C LEU A 407 20.95 -9.16 -23.34
N ASN A 408 20.11 -10.07 -23.82
CA ASN A 408 20.35 -10.77 -25.08
C ASN A 408 19.74 -9.96 -26.24
N ILE A 409 20.51 -9.78 -27.30
CA ILE A 409 20.10 -9.04 -28.50
C ILE A 409 20.45 -9.90 -29.69
N SER A 410 19.49 -10.21 -30.57
CA SER A 410 19.85 -10.86 -31.83
C SER A 410 20.60 -9.86 -32.72
N GLU A 411 21.58 -10.37 -33.45
CA GLU A 411 22.37 -9.61 -34.41
C GLU A 411 21.45 -8.83 -35.38
N GLY A 412 21.74 -7.54 -35.58
CA GLY A 412 20.95 -6.63 -36.41
C GLY A 412 19.62 -6.17 -35.83
N ASN A 413 19.33 -6.49 -34.56
CA ASN A 413 18.11 -6.07 -33.86
C ASN A 413 18.41 -5.14 -32.66
N ALA A 414 17.35 -4.76 -31.94
CA ALA A 414 17.43 -4.00 -30.71
C ALA A 414 16.70 -4.73 -29.57
N SER A 415 17.11 -4.45 -28.34
CA SER A 415 16.45 -4.93 -27.13
C SER A 415 16.55 -3.85 -26.04
N SER A 416 15.76 -3.98 -24.97
CA SER A 416 15.62 -2.91 -23.97
C SER A 416 15.52 -3.41 -22.54
N PHE A 417 15.80 -2.52 -21.61
CA PHE A 417 15.55 -2.68 -20.19
C PHE A 417 15.22 -1.32 -19.57
N THR A 418 14.86 -1.27 -18.28
CA THR A 418 14.60 -0.01 -17.59
C THR A 418 15.59 0.25 -16.48
N VAL A 419 15.75 1.51 -16.09
CA VAL A 419 16.64 1.96 -15.03
C VAL A 419 15.90 2.96 -14.15
N ARG A 420 16.12 2.85 -12.84
CA ARG A 420 15.71 3.85 -11.85
C ARG A 420 16.81 4.06 -10.80
N LEU A 421 16.61 5.04 -9.93
CA LEU A 421 17.39 5.21 -8.71
C LEU A 421 16.77 4.41 -7.55
N ALA A 422 17.59 4.14 -6.55
CA ALA A 422 17.21 3.33 -5.41
C ALA A 422 16.74 4.12 -4.19
N SER A 423 17.18 5.38 -4.04
CA SER A 423 16.69 6.30 -3.02
C SER A 423 16.38 7.68 -3.61
N LYS A 424 15.48 8.44 -2.96
CA LYS A 424 15.10 9.79 -3.38
C LYS A 424 16.30 10.75 -3.33
N PRO A 425 16.71 11.37 -4.44
CA PRO A 425 17.80 12.33 -4.42
C PRO A 425 17.33 13.72 -3.95
N GLU A 426 18.24 14.53 -3.41
CA GLU A 426 17.96 15.92 -3.00
C GLU A 426 17.83 16.88 -4.20
N SER A 427 18.39 16.52 -5.34
CA SER A 427 18.36 17.29 -6.59
C SER A 427 18.44 16.36 -7.80
N ASN A 428 18.31 16.90 -9.01
CA ASN A 428 18.35 16.08 -10.23
C ASN A 428 19.69 15.35 -10.35
N VAL A 429 19.63 14.04 -10.63
CA VAL A 429 20.79 13.17 -10.85
C VAL A 429 20.88 12.84 -12.34
N SER A 430 22.09 12.93 -12.89
CA SER A 430 22.39 12.48 -14.25
C SER A 430 23.20 11.19 -14.20
N ILE A 431 22.71 10.13 -14.84
CA ILE A 431 23.42 8.87 -15.06
C ILE A 431 24.11 8.93 -16.41
N SER A 432 25.42 8.71 -16.44
CA SER A 432 26.21 8.56 -17.66
C SER A 432 26.21 7.10 -18.10
N ILE A 433 26.07 6.87 -19.39
CA ILE A 433 25.96 5.57 -20.03
C ILE A 433 27.16 5.41 -20.97
N SER A 434 27.95 4.37 -20.78
CA SER A 434 29.13 4.11 -21.62
C SER A 434 29.29 2.62 -21.90
N LEU A 435 29.58 2.27 -23.14
CA LEU A 435 29.99 0.91 -23.51
C LEU A 435 31.47 0.71 -23.20
N ASP A 436 31.83 -0.52 -22.84
CA ASP A 436 33.21 -0.92 -22.65
C ASP A 436 33.99 -0.79 -23.97
N SER A 437 35.05 0.02 -23.96
CA SER A 437 35.94 0.20 -25.10
C SER A 437 36.68 -1.07 -25.53
N ALA A 438 36.77 -2.07 -24.64
CA ALA A 438 37.38 -3.37 -24.94
C ALA A 438 36.35 -4.42 -25.41
N GLY A 439 35.05 -4.13 -25.28
CA GLY A 439 33.99 -5.02 -25.72
C GLY A 439 33.72 -4.90 -27.22
N ASP A 440 32.74 -5.66 -27.69
CA ASP A 440 32.31 -5.60 -29.08
C ASP A 440 31.80 -4.19 -29.45
N GLN A 441 32.26 -3.71 -30.60
CA GLN A 441 31.98 -2.37 -31.11
C GLN A 441 30.67 -2.32 -31.93
N ASP A 442 30.04 -3.47 -32.13
CA ASP A 442 28.75 -3.59 -32.81
C ASP A 442 27.58 -3.17 -31.93
N PHE A 443 27.78 -3.11 -30.60
CA PHE A 443 26.78 -2.53 -29.70
C PHE A 443 26.74 -1.01 -29.79
N SER A 444 25.53 -0.46 -29.73
CA SER A 444 25.31 0.98 -29.60
C SER A 444 24.11 1.29 -28.70
N VAL A 445 24.21 2.39 -27.95
CA VAL A 445 23.16 2.89 -27.07
C VAL A 445 22.29 3.86 -27.87
N LEU A 446 20.98 3.67 -27.85
CA LEU A 446 20.05 4.55 -28.56
C LEU A 446 19.85 5.88 -27.82
N GLY A 447 19.92 7.00 -28.56
CA GLY A 447 19.63 8.33 -28.03
C GLY A 447 20.79 9.01 -27.29
N SER A 448 20.56 9.43 -26.04
CA SER A 448 21.57 10.17 -25.25
C SER A 448 22.44 9.20 -24.46
N SER A 449 23.75 9.49 -24.36
CA SER A 449 24.65 8.82 -23.42
C SER A 449 24.40 9.22 -21.96
N THR A 450 23.30 9.92 -21.67
CA THR A 450 22.90 10.32 -20.33
C THR A 450 21.39 10.18 -20.11
N MET A 451 21.02 9.79 -18.89
CA MET A 451 19.65 9.78 -18.37
C MET A 451 19.53 10.69 -17.16
N SER A 452 18.36 11.30 -16.94
CA SER A 452 18.13 12.24 -15.85
C SER A 452 16.95 11.83 -14.98
N PHE A 453 17.15 11.91 -13.67
CA PHE A 453 16.17 11.54 -12.65
C PHE A 453 15.95 12.73 -11.71
N SER A 454 14.68 13.07 -11.45
CA SER A 454 14.28 14.15 -10.54
C SER A 454 13.87 13.61 -9.17
N PRO A 455 13.83 14.44 -8.11
CA PRO A 455 13.25 14.05 -6.82
C PRO A 455 11.80 13.55 -6.88
N GLU A 456 11.07 13.82 -7.97
CA GLU A 456 9.69 13.44 -8.21
C GLU A 456 9.54 12.17 -9.09
N SER A 457 10.59 11.76 -9.81
CA SER A 457 10.55 10.65 -10.78
C SER A 457 11.69 9.63 -10.62
N TRP A 458 12.49 9.74 -9.56
CA TRP A 458 13.69 8.94 -9.34
C TRP A 458 13.44 7.43 -9.31
N ASN A 459 12.30 7.01 -8.79
CA ASN A 459 11.88 5.62 -8.63
C ASN A 459 11.05 5.09 -9.81
N LEU A 460 10.80 5.92 -10.82
CA LEU A 460 10.08 5.52 -12.02
C LEU A 460 11.05 4.81 -13.00
N PRO A 461 10.67 3.63 -13.54
CA PRO A 461 11.50 2.91 -14.50
C PRO A 461 11.57 3.68 -15.83
N GLN A 462 12.76 4.15 -16.20
CA GLN A 462 13.02 4.80 -17.49
C GLN A 462 13.68 3.80 -18.47
N PRO A 463 13.19 3.67 -19.71
CA PRO A 463 13.70 2.69 -20.66
C PRO A 463 15.05 3.11 -21.27
N LEU A 464 15.90 2.11 -21.49
CA LEU A 464 17.17 2.20 -22.19
C LEU A 464 17.22 1.09 -23.25
N GLN A 465 17.43 1.48 -24.51
CA GLN A 465 17.46 0.56 -25.65
C GLN A 465 18.88 0.43 -26.20
N ILE A 466 19.27 -0.81 -26.48
CA ILE A 466 20.58 -1.19 -27.01
C ILE A 466 20.38 -1.90 -28.34
N ILE A 467 21.25 -1.60 -29.30
CA ILE A 467 21.26 -2.18 -30.64
C ILE A 467 22.50 -3.05 -30.78
N SER A 468 22.35 -4.21 -31.42
CA SER A 468 23.46 -5.01 -31.96
C SER A 468 23.50 -4.81 -33.46
N LYS A 469 24.59 -4.26 -34.00
CA LYS A 469 24.76 -4.13 -35.46
C LYS A 469 24.99 -5.52 -36.06
N LYS A 470 24.70 -5.65 -37.35
CA LYS A 470 25.14 -6.84 -38.09
C LYS A 470 26.63 -6.76 -38.33
N ASP A 471 27.30 -7.89 -38.21
CA ASP A 471 28.69 -8.02 -38.59
C ASP A 471 28.87 -9.14 -39.63
N ALA A 472 30.12 -9.50 -39.96
CA ALA A 472 30.42 -10.43 -41.04
C ALA A 472 30.86 -11.82 -40.55
N ASP A 473 30.92 -12.02 -39.24
CA ASP A 473 31.38 -13.27 -38.67
C ASP A 473 30.22 -14.17 -38.24
N ALA A 474 30.49 -15.16 -37.40
CA ALA A 474 29.50 -16.16 -36.98
C ALA A 474 29.58 -16.40 -35.46
N ASN A 475 30.23 -15.47 -34.76
CA ASN A 475 30.47 -15.51 -33.34
C ASN A 475 29.56 -14.49 -32.68
N ASN A 476 29.07 -14.84 -31.51
CA ASN A 476 28.36 -13.88 -30.69
C ASN A 476 29.32 -12.79 -30.19
N GLY A 477 29.00 -11.52 -30.45
CA GLY A 477 29.60 -10.37 -29.80
C GLY A 477 29.26 -10.28 -28.30
N LEU A 478 30.22 -9.79 -27.51
CA LEU A 478 30.07 -9.57 -26.07
C LEU A 478 30.56 -8.17 -25.70
N SER A 479 29.76 -7.43 -24.94
CA SER A 479 30.16 -6.12 -24.41
C SER A 479 29.53 -5.85 -23.04
N THR A 480 30.00 -4.79 -22.38
CA THR A 480 29.47 -4.34 -21.09
C THR A 480 29.06 -2.88 -21.18
N LEU A 481 27.85 -2.57 -20.74
CA LEU A 481 27.33 -1.24 -20.56
C LEU A 481 27.55 -0.80 -19.11
N TYR A 482 28.16 0.36 -18.89
CA TYR A 482 28.33 0.97 -17.57
C TYR A 482 27.36 2.14 -17.38
N LEU A 483 26.68 2.13 -16.24
CA LEU A 483 25.82 3.20 -15.74
C LEU A 483 26.51 3.83 -14.53
N SER A 484 26.88 5.10 -14.63
CA SER A 484 27.69 5.77 -13.60
C SER A 484 27.18 7.16 -13.25
N SER A 485 27.37 7.56 -11.99
CA SER A 485 27.12 8.93 -11.54
C SER A 485 28.01 9.27 -10.35
N SER A 486 28.27 10.55 -10.12
CA SER A 486 29.14 10.99 -9.03
C SER A 486 28.52 10.62 -7.68
N GLY A 487 29.27 9.91 -6.85
CA GLY A 487 28.84 9.51 -5.50
C GLY A 487 27.84 8.34 -5.45
N ILE A 488 27.55 7.72 -6.59
CA ILE A 488 26.70 6.52 -6.68
C ILE A 488 27.57 5.37 -7.21
N PRO A 489 27.52 4.17 -6.59
CA PRO A 489 28.22 3.00 -7.13
C PRO A 489 27.84 2.74 -8.59
N THR A 490 28.86 2.53 -9.44
CA THR A 490 28.67 2.19 -10.85
C THR A 490 28.01 0.82 -10.97
N THR A 491 27.01 0.71 -11.84
CA THR A 491 26.33 -0.52 -12.18
C THR A 491 26.62 -0.89 -13.62
N SER A 492 26.87 -2.17 -13.90
CA SER A 492 27.04 -2.66 -15.27
C SER A 492 25.88 -3.56 -15.70
N VAL A 493 25.56 -3.51 -16.99
CA VAL A 493 24.63 -4.40 -17.68
C VAL A 493 25.35 -5.01 -18.85
N VAL A 494 25.24 -6.32 -19.00
CA VAL A 494 25.95 -7.02 -20.06
C VAL A 494 25.11 -7.21 -21.29
N LEU A 495 25.79 -7.14 -22.42
CA LEU A 495 25.22 -7.23 -23.73
C LEU A 495 25.77 -8.50 -24.38
N ASN A 496 24.87 -9.42 -24.70
CA ASN A 496 25.21 -10.64 -25.42
C ASN A 496 24.45 -10.65 -26.74
N GLU A 497 25.22 -10.69 -27.81
CA GLU A 497 24.68 -10.85 -29.14
C GLU A 497 24.32 -12.31 -29.40
N ILE A 498 23.25 -12.54 -30.13
CA ILE A 498 22.89 -13.86 -30.65
C ILE A 498 23.01 -13.76 -32.17
N ASP A 499 24.11 -14.31 -32.69
CA ASP A 499 24.39 -14.39 -34.12
C ASP A 499 23.25 -15.09 -34.87
N THR A 500 22.90 -14.57 -36.05
CA THR A 500 21.84 -15.16 -36.89
C THR A 500 22.35 -15.64 -38.25
N GLY A 501 23.67 -15.64 -38.45
CA GLY A 501 24.38 -16.06 -39.65
C GLY A 501 24.75 -14.89 -40.59
N THR A 502 25.45 -15.21 -41.68
CA THR A 502 26.11 -14.25 -42.60
C THR A 502 25.18 -13.47 -43.55
N ASP A 503 23.94 -13.17 -43.15
CA ASP A 503 22.93 -12.58 -44.05
C ASP A 503 23.17 -11.09 -44.36
N THR A 504 23.79 -10.86 -45.52
CA THR A 504 24.11 -9.56 -46.14
C THR A 504 22.91 -8.82 -46.76
N THR A 505 21.67 -9.11 -46.33
CA THR A 505 20.49 -8.45 -46.93
C THR A 505 20.45 -6.94 -46.64
N SER A 506 20.12 -6.17 -47.68
CA SER A 506 20.08 -4.70 -47.72
C SER A 506 18.84 -4.11 -47.01
N HIS A 507 18.69 -4.35 -45.71
CA HIS A 507 17.62 -3.78 -44.88
C HIS A 507 18.17 -2.75 -43.90
N ARG A 508 17.35 -1.74 -43.55
CA ARG A 508 17.65 -0.74 -42.51
C ARG A 508 16.89 -1.08 -41.25
N LEU A 509 17.51 -0.88 -40.09
CA LEU A 509 16.85 -1.00 -38.79
C LEU A 509 16.16 0.32 -38.45
N ILE A 510 14.87 0.29 -38.19
CA ILE A 510 14.13 1.38 -37.56
C ILE A 510 13.90 0.98 -36.11
N THR A 511 14.27 1.84 -35.17
CA THR A 511 14.11 1.57 -33.75
C THR A 511 13.93 2.85 -32.95
N GLY A 512 13.40 2.72 -31.73
CA GLY A 512 13.19 3.87 -30.88
C GLY A 512 12.41 3.58 -29.61
N ILE A 513 12.22 4.65 -28.85
CA ILE A 513 11.53 4.65 -27.56
C ILE A 513 10.36 5.61 -27.63
N ILE A 514 9.20 5.17 -27.14
CA ILE A 514 8.05 6.01 -26.88
C ILE A 514 7.87 6.12 -25.39
N LYS A 515 8.00 7.34 -24.85
CA LYS A 515 7.96 7.60 -23.41
C LYS A 515 7.07 8.79 -23.08
N ASP A 516 6.60 8.87 -21.84
CA ASP A 516 5.82 9.99 -21.35
C ASP A 516 6.71 11.17 -20.88
N SER A 517 6.06 12.22 -20.37
CA SER A 517 6.75 13.41 -19.85
C SER A 517 7.67 13.18 -18.64
N GLN A 518 7.51 12.05 -17.93
CA GLN A 518 8.36 11.65 -16.79
C GLN A 518 9.47 10.68 -17.21
N GLY A 519 9.50 10.30 -18.49
CA GLY A 519 10.49 9.38 -19.04
C GLY A 519 10.10 7.91 -18.93
N VAL A 520 8.88 7.57 -18.51
CA VAL A 520 8.41 6.18 -18.43
C VAL A 520 7.99 5.69 -19.82
N GLY A 521 8.40 4.48 -20.17
CA GLY A 521 8.02 3.84 -21.44
C GLY A 521 6.50 3.64 -21.57
N VAL A 522 5.95 3.87 -22.76
CA VAL A 522 4.52 3.66 -23.03
C VAL A 522 4.34 2.41 -23.89
N PRO A 523 3.81 1.30 -23.34
CA PRO A 523 3.64 0.05 -24.08
C PRO A 523 2.49 0.11 -25.09
N ASP A 524 2.41 -0.87 -26.00
CA ASP A 524 1.30 -1.07 -26.95
C ASP A 524 0.97 0.14 -27.85
N VAL A 525 1.93 1.01 -28.14
CA VAL A 525 1.78 2.08 -29.12
C VAL A 525 1.95 1.49 -30.51
N SER A 526 0.96 1.71 -31.39
CA SER A 526 1.00 1.23 -32.77
C SER A 526 1.80 2.18 -33.65
N LEU A 527 2.82 1.68 -34.34
CA LEU A 527 3.57 2.44 -35.35
C LEU A 527 3.21 1.95 -36.75
N SER A 528 2.63 2.84 -37.56
CA SER A 528 2.24 2.59 -38.94
C SER A 528 3.24 3.19 -39.94
N PHE A 529 3.54 2.46 -41.01
CA PHE A 529 4.49 2.85 -42.06
C PHE A 529 3.74 3.13 -43.37
N SER A 530 3.99 4.28 -44.01
CA SER A 530 3.19 4.81 -45.13
C SER A 530 3.10 3.95 -46.41
N SER A 531 3.90 2.90 -46.53
CA SER A 531 4.15 2.19 -47.79
C SER A 531 4.54 0.73 -47.62
N GLU A 532 4.60 0.21 -46.39
CA GLU A 532 4.92 -1.19 -46.07
C GLU A 532 4.17 -1.68 -44.82
N GLY A 533 3.91 -3.00 -44.78
CA GLY A 533 3.78 -3.78 -43.55
C GLY A 533 2.49 -3.65 -42.73
N THR A 534 2.38 -4.58 -41.78
CA THR A 534 1.45 -4.50 -40.64
C THR A 534 2.06 -3.55 -39.59
N PRO A 535 1.27 -2.72 -38.91
CA PRO A 535 1.78 -1.90 -37.81
C PRO A 535 2.49 -2.74 -36.75
N ILE A 536 3.56 -2.22 -36.18
CA ILE A 536 4.26 -2.83 -35.04
C ILE A 536 3.77 -2.18 -33.73
N LEU A 537 3.92 -2.88 -32.62
CA LEU A 537 3.62 -2.36 -31.28
C LEU A 537 4.92 -2.15 -30.50
N THR A 538 4.94 -1.16 -29.63
CA THR A 538 5.98 -1.06 -28.60
C THR A 538 5.84 -2.15 -27.54
N ASP A 539 6.95 -2.63 -27.00
CA ASP A 539 7.01 -3.58 -25.88
C ASP A 539 6.61 -2.96 -24.52
N GLU A 540 6.73 -3.74 -23.44
CA GLU A 540 6.45 -3.32 -22.05
C GLU A 540 7.29 -2.12 -21.56
N ASN A 541 8.47 -1.91 -22.16
CA ASN A 541 9.36 -0.79 -21.86
C ASN A 541 9.10 0.42 -22.78
N GLY A 542 8.07 0.35 -23.64
CA GLY A 542 7.76 1.39 -24.62
C GLY A 542 8.75 1.47 -25.78
N THR A 543 9.52 0.41 -26.04
CA THR A 543 10.51 0.38 -27.12
C THR A 543 10.01 -0.39 -28.33
N PHE A 544 10.50 -0.05 -29.52
CA PHE A 544 10.15 -0.74 -30.76
C PHE A 544 11.37 -0.93 -31.66
N PHE A 545 11.32 -1.93 -32.53
CA PHE A 545 12.22 -2.06 -33.67
C PHE A 545 11.58 -2.83 -34.82
N THR A 546 12.04 -2.58 -36.05
CA THR A 546 11.66 -3.34 -37.25
C THR A 546 12.69 -3.14 -38.36
N THR A 547 12.71 -4.02 -39.35
CA THR A 547 13.57 -3.92 -40.53
C THR A 547 12.76 -3.56 -41.78
N ILE A 548 13.29 -2.63 -42.57
CA ILE A 548 12.67 -2.14 -43.81
C ILE A 548 13.66 -2.23 -44.98
N SER A 549 13.17 -2.21 -46.21
CA SER A 549 14.05 -2.20 -47.39
C SER A 549 14.98 -0.97 -47.41
N SER A 550 16.25 -1.14 -47.81
CA SER A 550 17.27 -0.07 -47.76
C SER A 550 16.96 1.18 -48.56
N ASN A 551 16.13 1.07 -49.59
CA ASN A 551 15.67 2.17 -50.43
C ASN A 551 14.31 2.73 -50.01
N TRP A 552 13.72 2.23 -48.92
CA TRP A 552 12.44 2.72 -48.43
C TRP A 552 12.55 4.17 -47.96
N SER A 553 11.55 4.95 -48.35
CA SER A 553 11.28 6.29 -47.85
C SER A 553 9.79 6.42 -47.61
N GLY A 554 9.43 7.19 -46.60
CA GLY A 554 8.05 7.25 -46.14
C GLY A 554 7.93 7.93 -44.80
N THR A 555 6.80 7.70 -44.15
CA THR A 555 6.53 8.25 -42.82
C THR A 555 6.19 7.17 -41.82
N ILE A 556 6.60 7.39 -40.57
CA ILE A 556 6.21 6.61 -39.41
C ILE A 556 5.24 7.43 -38.59
N THR A 557 4.08 6.87 -38.29
CA THR A 557 3.04 7.52 -37.50
C THR A 557 2.71 6.68 -36.28
N PRO A 558 3.08 7.12 -35.06
CA PRO A 558 2.64 6.48 -33.83
C PRO A 558 1.15 6.78 -33.56
N SER A 559 0.45 5.80 -33.00
CA SER A 559 -0.95 5.90 -32.65
C SER A 559 -1.25 5.01 -31.44
N LYS A 560 -1.81 5.62 -30.40
CA LYS A 560 -2.42 4.95 -29.26
C LYS A 560 -3.63 5.79 -28.84
N ALA A 561 -4.75 5.13 -28.59
CA ALA A 561 -5.96 5.82 -28.16
C ALA A 561 -5.68 6.65 -26.88
N GLY A 562 -6.21 7.87 -26.81
CA GLY A 562 -6.02 8.79 -25.69
C GLY A 562 -4.64 9.46 -25.61
N HIS A 563 -3.75 9.23 -26.57
CA HIS A 563 -2.40 9.80 -26.60
C HIS A 563 -2.18 10.68 -27.84
N GLN A 564 -1.42 11.75 -27.64
CA GLN A 564 -0.85 12.58 -28.69
C GLN A 564 0.66 12.41 -28.68
N PHE A 565 1.29 12.36 -29.84
CA PHE A 565 2.72 12.12 -29.96
C PHE A 565 3.44 13.36 -30.46
N SER A 566 4.64 13.58 -29.93
CA SER A 566 5.55 14.63 -30.39
C SER A 566 6.92 14.00 -30.70
N PRO A 567 7.37 14.00 -31.97
CA PRO A 567 6.62 14.44 -33.16
C PRO A 567 5.39 13.54 -33.43
N ASP A 568 4.36 14.05 -34.11
CA ASP A 568 3.16 13.28 -34.48
C ASP A 568 3.37 12.40 -35.72
N ILE A 569 4.35 12.78 -36.55
CA ILE A 569 4.83 12.02 -37.70
C ILE A 569 6.33 12.17 -37.84
N LEU A 570 7.01 11.09 -38.19
CA LEU A 570 8.40 11.11 -38.59
C LEU A 570 8.50 10.90 -40.11
N SER A 571 9.24 11.77 -40.80
CA SER A 571 9.59 11.56 -42.20
C SER A 571 10.97 10.91 -42.32
N VAL A 572 11.04 9.78 -43.02
CA VAL A 572 12.27 9.04 -43.32
C VAL A 572 12.63 9.25 -44.79
N SER A 573 13.78 9.86 -45.05
CA SER A 573 14.33 10.03 -46.41
C SER A 573 15.06 8.75 -46.86
N SER A 574 15.28 8.64 -48.18
CA SER A 574 16.04 7.55 -48.82
C SER A 574 17.56 7.67 -48.63
N GLU A 575 18.02 8.36 -47.59
CA GLU A 575 19.45 8.47 -47.28
C GLU A 575 20.02 7.15 -46.76
N ILE A 576 21.31 6.89 -47.04
CA ILE A 576 21.99 5.64 -46.68
C ILE A 576 22.45 5.74 -45.22
N VAL A 577 21.53 5.51 -44.29
CA VAL A 577 21.84 5.29 -42.86
C VAL A 577 21.30 3.92 -42.46
N GLU A 578 22.16 3.06 -41.92
CA GLU A 578 21.84 1.67 -41.56
C GLU A 578 20.78 1.58 -40.44
N THR A 579 20.82 2.52 -39.49
CA THR A 579 19.89 2.60 -38.35
C THR A 579 19.22 3.96 -38.29
N ILE A 580 17.89 3.98 -38.13
CA ILE A 580 17.11 5.19 -37.84
C ILE A 580 16.60 5.09 -36.40
N GLU A 581 17.13 5.94 -35.53
CA GLU A 581 16.77 6.01 -34.12
C GLU A 581 15.79 7.15 -33.86
N GLN A 582 14.75 6.91 -33.05
CA GLN A 582 13.79 7.94 -32.70
C GLN A 582 13.31 7.90 -31.26
N THR A 583 12.87 9.05 -30.78
CA THR A 583 12.12 9.16 -29.54
C THR A 583 10.85 9.93 -29.78
N PHE A 584 9.72 9.34 -29.38
CA PHE A 584 8.43 10.01 -29.35
C PHE A 584 8.06 10.32 -27.90
N ILE A 585 7.59 11.54 -27.65
CA ILE A 585 6.95 11.87 -26.38
C ILE A 585 5.45 11.65 -26.51
N ALA A 586 4.93 10.67 -25.80
CA ALA A 586 3.52 10.37 -25.68
C ALA A 586 2.89 11.24 -24.58
N ASN A 587 2.13 12.23 -24.99
CA ASN A 587 1.35 13.06 -24.10
C ASN A 587 -0.07 12.50 -24.00
N ARG A 588 -0.51 12.17 -22.80
CA ARG A 588 -1.92 11.86 -22.51
C ARG A 588 -2.49 12.90 -21.56
N SER A 589 -3.82 12.94 -21.48
CA SER A 589 -4.49 13.70 -20.44
C SER A 589 -4.02 13.24 -19.06
N GLN A 590 -3.86 14.20 -18.13
CA GLN A 590 -3.65 13.93 -16.70
C GLN A 590 -4.95 13.57 -15.97
N ILE A 591 -5.99 13.22 -16.73
CA ILE A 591 -7.25 12.66 -16.26
C ILE A 591 -7.16 11.14 -16.41
N LEU A 592 -7.41 10.41 -15.32
CA LEU A 592 -7.68 8.97 -15.37
C LEU A 592 -9.19 8.72 -15.46
N TYR A 593 -9.59 7.85 -16.36
CA TYR A 593 -10.98 7.43 -16.52
C TYR A 593 -11.20 6.07 -15.87
N VAL A 594 -12.32 5.92 -15.17
CA VAL A 594 -12.74 4.69 -14.50
C VAL A 594 -14.19 4.37 -14.89
N ASN A 595 -14.43 3.17 -15.41
CA ASN A 595 -15.75 2.71 -15.83
C ASN A 595 -15.81 1.18 -15.80
N THR A 596 -16.69 0.62 -14.98
CA THR A 596 -16.87 -0.84 -14.83
C THR A 596 -17.30 -1.52 -16.13
N SER A 597 -17.90 -0.77 -17.07
CA SER A 597 -18.32 -1.29 -18.37
C SER A 597 -17.28 -1.11 -19.49
N ALA A 598 -16.09 -0.59 -19.19
CA ALA A 598 -15.06 -0.40 -20.19
C ALA A 598 -14.50 -1.75 -20.66
N THR A 599 -14.29 -1.87 -21.98
CA THR A 599 -13.80 -3.10 -22.63
C THR A 599 -12.50 -2.89 -23.40
N GLY A 600 -11.95 -1.67 -23.39
CA GLY A 600 -10.65 -1.36 -23.99
C GLY A 600 -9.47 -1.82 -23.14
N ASN A 601 -8.35 -1.11 -23.25
CA ASN A 601 -7.06 -1.56 -22.70
C ASN A 601 -6.91 -1.45 -21.17
N ALA A 602 -7.93 -0.95 -20.46
CA ALA A 602 -7.88 -0.72 -19.01
C ALA A 602 -6.64 0.09 -18.54
N ASP A 603 -6.26 1.13 -19.30
CA ASP A 603 -5.11 2.01 -19.01
C ASP A 603 -5.52 3.43 -18.52
N GLY A 604 -6.83 3.66 -18.39
CA GLY A 604 -7.42 4.90 -17.93
C GLY A 604 -7.23 6.09 -18.86
N SER A 605 -6.85 5.91 -20.14
CA SER A 605 -6.50 7.00 -21.06
C SER A 605 -7.70 7.71 -21.69
N SER A 606 -8.87 7.06 -21.69
CA SER A 606 -10.13 7.57 -22.20
C SER A 606 -11.27 6.74 -21.59
N TRP A 607 -12.53 7.15 -21.79
CA TRP A 607 -13.68 6.34 -21.37
C TRP A 607 -13.69 4.92 -21.97
N ALA A 608 -13.25 4.75 -23.22
CA ALA A 608 -13.19 3.44 -23.86
C ALA A 608 -12.13 2.53 -23.24
N ASN A 609 -11.01 3.12 -22.79
CA ASN A 609 -9.89 2.42 -22.16
C ASN A 609 -9.86 2.61 -20.64
N ALA A 610 -10.99 2.98 -20.03
CA ALA A 610 -11.05 3.28 -18.61
C ALA A 610 -10.68 2.05 -17.78
N TYR A 611 -10.11 2.29 -16.58
CA TYR A 611 -9.93 1.21 -15.62
C TYR A 611 -11.31 0.66 -15.22
N PRO A 612 -11.54 -0.66 -15.22
CA PRO A 612 -12.78 -1.23 -14.72
C PRO A 612 -12.95 -1.01 -13.21
N GLU A 613 -11.85 -1.11 -12.47
CA GLU A 613 -11.81 -0.99 -11.02
C GLU A 613 -11.14 0.31 -10.56
N LEU A 614 -11.79 1.03 -9.65
CA LEU A 614 -11.26 2.28 -9.09
C LEU A 614 -10.01 2.02 -8.24
N SER A 615 -9.96 0.94 -7.46
CA SER A 615 -8.83 0.59 -6.60
C SER A 615 -7.52 0.44 -7.39
N THR A 616 -7.60 -0.15 -8.59
CA THR A 616 -6.47 -0.26 -9.54
C THR A 616 -6.12 1.09 -10.16
N ALA A 617 -7.12 1.89 -10.54
CA ALA A 617 -6.89 3.21 -11.13
C ALA A 617 -6.10 4.14 -10.18
N LEU A 618 -6.41 4.11 -8.88
CA LEU A 618 -5.73 4.91 -7.86
C LEU A 618 -4.25 4.51 -7.65
N GLN A 619 -3.82 3.36 -8.18
CA GLN A 619 -2.44 2.86 -8.14
C GLN A 619 -1.67 3.10 -9.45
N SER A 620 -2.29 3.74 -10.46
CA SER A 620 -1.68 3.95 -11.77
C SER A 620 -0.34 4.67 -11.67
N MET A 621 0.71 4.12 -12.31
CA MET A 621 2.05 4.72 -12.39
C MET A 621 2.11 5.91 -13.36
N HIS A 622 1.08 6.10 -14.20
CA HIS A 622 1.00 7.29 -15.04
C HIS A 622 0.69 8.51 -14.17
N PRO A 623 1.29 9.68 -14.44
CA PRO A 623 0.92 10.92 -13.75
C PRO A 623 -0.52 11.34 -14.04
N PHE A 624 -1.25 11.64 -12.98
CA PHE A 624 -2.59 12.22 -13.03
C PHE A 624 -2.81 13.24 -11.92
N THR A 625 -3.70 14.18 -12.18
CA THR A 625 -4.19 15.19 -11.24
C THR A 625 -5.68 15.01 -10.94
N GLU A 626 -6.40 14.35 -11.86
CA GLU A 626 -7.82 14.08 -11.73
C GLU A 626 -8.15 12.61 -12.02
N VAL A 627 -9.18 12.10 -11.36
CA VAL A 627 -9.79 10.79 -11.64
C VAL A 627 -11.28 10.99 -11.88
N TRP A 628 -11.77 10.59 -13.06
CA TRP A 628 -13.16 10.70 -13.48
C TRP A 628 -13.79 9.31 -13.45
N VAL A 629 -14.84 9.16 -12.64
CA VAL A 629 -15.46 7.87 -12.35
C VAL A 629 -16.89 7.85 -12.88
N ALA A 630 -17.16 6.92 -13.78
CA ALA A 630 -18.49 6.70 -14.34
C ALA A 630 -19.49 6.23 -13.27
N SER A 631 -20.77 6.27 -13.60
CA SER A 631 -21.84 5.74 -12.77
C SER A 631 -21.67 4.25 -12.58
N GLY A 632 -21.82 3.77 -11.35
CA GLY A 632 -21.60 2.38 -11.00
C GLY A 632 -21.29 2.20 -9.52
N THR A 633 -21.21 0.95 -9.09
CA THR A 633 -20.79 0.58 -7.74
C THR A 633 -19.37 0.05 -7.78
N TYR A 634 -18.50 0.65 -6.99
CA TYR A 634 -17.09 0.32 -6.88
C TYR A 634 -16.82 -0.17 -5.45
N LYS A 635 -16.12 -1.31 -5.36
CA LYS A 635 -15.73 -1.92 -4.09
C LYS A 635 -14.22 -1.74 -3.87
N PRO A 636 -13.77 -1.50 -2.63
CA PRO A 636 -12.36 -1.23 -2.37
C PRO A 636 -11.48 -2.47 -2.58
N GLY A 637 -12.06 -3.66 -2.42
CA GLY A 637 -11.41 -4.95 -2.63
C GLY A 637 -12.31 -6.09 -2.14
N VAL A 638 -11.70 -7.11 -1.54
CA VAL A 638 -12.36 -8.34 -1.06
C VAL A 638 -12.18 -8.58 0.44
N PHE A 639 -11.36 -7.78 1.12
CA PHE A 639 -11.10 -7.87 2.56
C PHE A 639 -11.77 -6.74 3.34
N GLN A 640 -12.18 -7.00 4.58
CA GLN A 640 -12.76 -5.97 5.46
C GLN A 640 -11.78 -4.80 5.71
N SER A 641 -10.49 -5.05 5.58
CA SER A 641 -9.44 -4.02 5.66
C SER A 641 -9.28 -3.21 4.39
N ASP A 642 -9.90 -3.59 3.27
CA ASP A 642 -9.74 -2.88 2.01
C ASP A 642 -10.53 -1.57 2.06
N PHE A 643 -9.89 -0.50 1.60
CA PHE A 643 -10.46 0.84 1.48
C PHE A 643 -9.96 1.53 0.22
N PHE A 644 -10.70 2.53 -0.25
CA PHE A 644 -10.22 3.43 -1.28
C PHE A 644 -9.27 4.45 -0.68
N LEU A 645 -7.98 4.32 -0.98
CA LEU A 645 -6.96 5.27 -0.57
C LEU A 645 -6.88 6.43 -1.58
N LEU A 646 -7.41 7.60 -1.22
CA LEU A 646 -7.35 8.77 -2.12
C LEU A 646 -5.89 9.26 -2.22
N PRO A 647 -5.31 9.40 -3.42
CA PRO A 647 -3.94 9.88 -3.58
C PRO A 647 -3.77 11.33 -3.10
N PRO A 648 -2.58 11.71 -2.61
CA PRO A 648 -2.32 13.07 -2.12
C PRO A 648 -2.41 14.08 -3.28
N ASN A 649 -3.00 15.24 -3.00
CA ASN A 649 -3.17 16.33 -3.98
C ASN A 649 -3.88 15.94 -5.30
N VAL A 650 -4.69 14.88 -5.28
CA VAL A 650 -5.50 14.46 -6.44
C VAL A 650 -6.97 14.73 -6.15
N SER A 651 -7.68 15.18 -7.19
CA SER A 651 -9.14 15.31 -7.16
C SER A 651 -9.82 14.12 -7.83
N ILE A 652 -10.79 13.52 -7.13
CA ILE A 652 -11.53 12.35 -7.59
C ILE A 652 -13.00 12.76 -7.74
N TYR A 653 -13.57 12.52 -8.92
CA TYR A 653 -14.84 13.06 -9.38
C TYR A 653 -15.79 11.91 -9.82
N GLY A 654 -16.94 11.73 -9.16
CA GLY A 654 -18.01 10.78 -9.50
C GLY A 654 -19.29 11.48 -9.98
N GLY A 655 -20.07 10.90 -10.89
CA GLY A 655 -21.17 11.62 -11.57
C GLY A 655 -21.11 11.64 -13.09
N PHE A 656 -20.26 10.80 -13.69
CA PHE A 656 -20.11 10.70 -15.14
C PHE A 656 -20.94 9.55 -15.71
N SER A 657 -21.48 9.70 -16.92
CA SER A 657 -22.10 8.62 -17.70
C SER A 657 -21.06 7.76 -18.43
N GLY A 658 -19.82 8.26 -18.56
CA GLY A 658 -18.75 7.58 -19.28
C GLY A 658 -18.62 8.01 -20.74
N SER A 659 -19.08 9.23 -21.06
CA SER A 659 -19.02 9.78 -22.43
C SER A 659 -18.63 11.26 -22.48
N GLU A 660 -18.48 11.89 -21.32
CA GLU A 660 -18.25 13.32 -21.17
C GLU A 660 -16.88 13.74 -21.69
N SER A 661 -16.82 14.93 -22.27
CA SER A 661 -15.60 15.57 -22.75
C SER A 661 -15.05 16.63 -21.80
N SER A 662 -15.86 17.08 -20.85
CA SER A 662 -15.52 18.09 -19.86
C SER A 662 -16.12 17.79 -18.48
N ARG A 663 -15.46 18.25 -17.41
CA ARG A 663 -15.95 18.05 -16.03
C ARG A 663 -17.33 18.66 -15.80
N THR A 664 -17.64 19.79 -16.45
CA THR A 664 -18.94 20.48 -16.27
C THR A 664 -20.14 19.73 -16.83
N GLU A 665 -19.93 18.67 -17.62
CA GLU A 665 -21.01 17.80 -18.15
C GLU A 665 -21.49 16.77 -17.11
N ARG A 666 -20.79 16.61 -15.98
CA ARG A 666 -21.17 15.72 -14.88
C ARG A 666 -22.59 16.01 -14.38
N ASN A 667 -23.27 14.95 -13.97
CA ASN A 667 -24.52 15.03 -13.23
C ASN A 667 -24.53 13.95 -12.14
N SER A 668 -24.07 14.31 -10.95
CA SER A 668 -23.99 13.41 -9.78
C SER A 668 -25.35 12.91 -9.29
N THR A 669 -26.44 13.59 -9.66
CA THR A 669 -27.80 13.15 -9.31
C THR A 669 -28.28 12.01 -10.21
N THR A 670 -28.04 12.09 -11.52
CA THR A 670 -28.49 11.06 -12.48
C THR A 670 -27.49 9.92 -12.63
N ASN A 671 -26.19 10.24 -12.63
CA ASN A 671 -25.10 9.29 -12.90
C ASN A 671 -24.43 8.90 -11.59
N GLN A 672 -25.18 8.26 -10.68
CA GLN A 672 -24.69 7.96 -9.34
C GLN A 672 -23.43 7.08 -9.37
N THR A 673 -22.39 7.53 -8.68
CA THR A 673 -21.16 6.77 -8.45
C THR A 673 -21.09 6.39 -6.98
N ILE A 674 -21.08 5.09 -6.71
CA ILE A 674 -21.20 4.52 -5.36
C ILE A 674 -19.87 3.87 -4.98
N LEU A 675 -19.28 4.31 -3.87
CA LEU A 675 -18.22 3.61 -3.16
C LEU A 675 -18.89 2.81 -2.04
N SER A 676 -18.90 1.48 -2.17
CA SER A 676 -19.60 0.60 -1.23
C SER A 676 -18.63 -0.30 -0.49
N GLY A 677 -18.84 -0.40 0.83
CA GLY A 677 -18.20 -1.38 1.70
C GLY A 677 -18.82 -2.78 1.65
N ASP A 678 -19.93 -3.00 0.95
CA ASP A 678 -20.60 -4.30 0.78
C ASP A 678 -19.76 -5.25 -0.08
N ILE A 679 -18.68 -5.78 0.47
CA ILE A 679 -17.78 -6.76 -0.15
C ILE A 679 -18.28 -8.18 0.14
N GLY A 680 -17.66 -9.21 -0.44
CA GLY A 680 -18.08 -10.59 -0.18
C GLY A 680 -19.54 -10.86 -0.56
N ASN A 681 -20.36 -11.25 0.44
CA ASN A 681 -21.76 -11.61 0.28
C ASN A 681 -22.65 -10.36 0.26
N ILE A 682 -23.45 -10.23 -0.80
CA ILE A 682 -24.32 -9.07 -1.00
C ILE A 682 -25.29 -8.88 0.19
N ASN A 683 -25.27 -7.69 0.78
CA ASN A 683 -26.06 -7.26 1.95
C ASN A 683 -25.72 -7.98 3.25
N ASP A 684 -24.52 -8.56 3.40
CA ASP A 684 -24.05 -9.13 4.65
C ASP A 684 -23.09 -8.17 5.36
N GLY A 685 -23.59 -7.36 6.29
CA GLY A 685 -22.74 -6.43 7.03
C GLY A 685 -21.54 -7.06 7.75
N SER A 686 -21.52 -8.38 7.98
CA SER A 686 -20.43 -9.05 8.70
C SER A 686 -19.12 -9.18 7.92
N ASP A 687 -19.16 -9.06 6.60
CA ASP A 687 -17.97 -9.05 5.75
C ASP A 687 -17.67 -7.69 5.11
N ASN A 688 -18.48 -6.66 5.39
CA ASN A 688 -18.26 -5.32 4.88
C ASN A 688 -16.90 -4.70 5.28
N SER A 689 -16.35 -3.87 4.40
CA SER A 689 -15.19 -3.03 4.72
C SER A 689 -15.42 -2.21 5.99
N PHE A 690 -14.43 -2.22 6.89
CA PHE A 690 -14.45 -1.38 8.09
C PHE A 690 -14.55 0.10 7.73
N HIS A 691 -13.84 0.50 6.66
CA HIS A 691 -13.75 1.86 6.19
C HIS A 691 -13.85 1.85 4.67
N VAL A 692 -14.77 2.64 4.11
CA VAL A 692 -14.88 2.70 2.64
C VAL A 692 -13.78 3.57 2.05
N VAL A 693 -13.49 4.73 2.67
CA VAL A 693 -12.56 5.73 2.14
C VAL A 693 -11.53 6.15 3.19
N VAL A 694 -10.28 6.29 2.75
CA VAL A 694 -9.18 6.87 3.54
C VAL A 694 -8.53 7.96 2.70
N PRO A 695 -8.62 9.25 3.09
CA PRO A 695 -8.02 10.35 2.34
C PRO A 695 -6.52 10.47 2.61
N SER A 696 -5.81 11.10 1.67
CA SER A 696 -4.44 11.59 1.87
C SER A 696 -4.41 13.11 1.91
N ASN A 697 -3.28 13.68 2.36
CA ASN A 697 -3.13 15.13 2.44
C ASN A 697 -3.34 15.81 1.08
N GLY A 698 -4.19 16.84 1.07
CA GLY A 698 -4.58 17.59 -0.12
C GLY A 698 -5.54 16.86 -1.07
N SER A 699 -6.00 15.65 -0.73
CA SER A 699 -6.96 14.93 -1.58
C SER A 699 -8.34 15.60 -1.57
N HIS A 700 -9.06 15.46 -2.69
CA HIS A 700 -10.40 15.99 -2.86
C HIS A 700 -11.33 14.91 -3.44
N LEU A 701 -12.50 14.72 -2.83
CA LEU A 701 -13.52 13.77 -3.27
C LEU A 701 -14.84 14.48 -3.55
N GLU A 702 -15.37 14.33 -4.76
CA GLU A 702 -16.59 15.03 -5.17
C GLU A 702 -17.61 14.16 -5.93
N GLY A 703 -18.87 14.21 -5.51
CA GLY A 703 -20.00 13.63 -6.25
C GLY A 703 -20.17 12.12 -6.07
N PHE A 704 -19.81 11.58 -4.90
CA PHE A 704 -19.90 10.16 -4.58
C PHE A 704 -20.96 9.85 -3.54
N ILE A 705 -21.51 8.65 -3.60
CA ILE A 705 -22.24 8.02 -2.50
C ILE A 705 -21.26 7.08 -1.79
N ILE A 706 -21.02 7.30 -0.49
CA ILE A 706 -20.17 6.47 0.37
C ILE A 706 -21.08 5.71 1.33
N GLN A 707 -21.12 4.38 1.20
CA GLN A 707 -22.07 3.56 1.94
C GLN A 707 -21.53 2.19 2.34
N ASP A 708 -22.28 1.54 3.23
CA ASP A 708 -22.07 0.16 3.68
C ASP A 708 -20.75 -0.06 4.43
N GLY A 709 -20.05 0.99 4.84
CA GLY A 709 -18.92 0.85 5.74
C GLY A 709 -19.36 0.36 7.12
N ASN A 710 -18.70 -0.67 7.65
CA ASN A 710 -19.07 -1.27 8.93
C ASN A 710 -17.85 -1.47 9.84
N ALA A 711 -17.48 -0.43 10.58
CA ALA A 711 -16.45 -0.49 11.62
C ALA A 711 -17.03 -1.18 12.88
N SER A 712 -17.27 -2.49 12.80
CA SER A 712 -18.02 -3.29 13.78
C SER A 712 -17.25 -3.69 15.04
N GLU A 713 -15.95 -3.48 15.08
CA GLU A 713 -15.12 -4.10 16.08
C GLU A 713 -15.01 -3.31 17.39
N ASN A 714 -14.86 -4.04 18.50
CA ASN A 714 -14.79 -3.45 19.86
C ASN A 714 -13.36 -3.28 20.38
N TYR A 715 -12.40 -3.03 19.51
CA TYR A 715 -11.01 -2.88 19.92
C TYR A 715 -10.71 -1.42 20.27
N SER A 716 -9.58 -1.16 20.91
CA SER A 716 -9.08 0.20 21.12
C SER A 716 -8.55 0.85 19.83
N ASP A 717 -8.72 0.17 18.69
CA ASP A 717 -8.21 0.56 17.38
C ASP A 717 -9.27 1.12 16.44
N SER A 718 -8.85 1.37 15.20
CA SER A 718 -9.66 2.05 14.23
C SER A 718 -10.83 1.24 13.70
N ARG A 719 -10.85 -0.09 13.81
CA ARG A 719 -11.91 -0.95 13.25
C ARG A 719 -13.26 -0.78 13.95
N GLY A 720 -13.31 0.03 15.01
CA GLY A 720 -14.54 0.50 15.64
C GLY A 720 -14.95 1.93 15.22
N LYS A 721 -14.26 2.59 14.27
CA LYS A 721 -14.35 4.04 14.05
C LYS A 721 -14.46 4.42 12.56
N GLY A 722 -15.37 5.31 12.19
CA GLY A 722 -15.41 5.89 10.83
C GLY A 722 -15.78 4.87 9.74
N GLY A 723 -17.03 4.39 9.73
CA GLY A 723 -17.49 3.39 8.77
C GLY A 723 -17.33 3.85 7.31
N GLY A 724 -17.79 5.05 6.98
CA GLY A 724 -17.66 5.59 5.63
C GLY A 724 -16.26 6.14 5.34
N LEU A 725 -15.73 6.94 6.26
CA LEU A 725 -14.44 7.61 6.12
C LEU A 725 -13.66 7.62 7.42
N TYR A 726 -12.35 7.47 7.31
CA TYR A 726 -11.44 7.61 8.44
C TYR A 726 -10.23 8.44 8.05
N ALA A 727 -9.92 9.44 8.86
CA ALA A 727 -8.78 10.32 8.68
C ALA A 727 -8.06 10.56 10.01
N ASN A 728 -6.72 10.46 9.96
CA ASN A 728 -5.83 10.74 11.08
C ASN A 728 -4.58 11.47 10.54
N GLY A 729 -4.29 12.68 11.03
CA GLY A 729 -3.08 13.42 10.66
C GLY A 729 -3.03 13.91 9.20
N VAL A 730 -4.17 14.07 8.51
CA VAL A 730 -4.22 14.42 7.08
C VAL A 730 -5.23 15.53 6.82
N ASN A 731 -4.92 16.48 5.93
CA ASN A 731 -5.87 17.53 5.56
C ASN A 731 -6.53 17.21 4.22
N PHE A 732 -7.86 17.33 4.11
CA PHE A 732 -8.59 16.98 2.89
C PHE A 732 -9.89 17.75 2.74
N SER A 733 -10.52 17.64 1.56
CA SER A 733 -11.82 18.25 1.28
C SER A 733 -12.77 17.27 0.60
N VAL A 734 -14.07 17.39 0.89
CA VAL A 734 -15.13 16.59 0.30
C VAL A 734 -16.27 17.52 -0.11
N SER A 735 -16.78 17.36 -1.34
CA SER A 735 -17.91 18.14 -1.85
C SER A 735 -18.98 17.27 -2.49
N GLU A 736 -20.24 17.69 -2.39
CA GLU A 736 -21.36 17.04 -3.11
C GLU A 736 -21.47 15.51 -2.90
N CYS A 737 -20.99 15.01 -1.76
CA CYS A 737 -20.99 13.59 -1.43
C CYS A 737 -22.12 13.23 -0.47
N ILE A 738 -22.57 11.98 -0.55
CA ILE A 738 -23.59 11.41 0.34
C ILE A 738 -22.94 10.29 1.16
N PHE A 739 -22.87 10.46 2.48
CA PHE A 739 -22.50 9.40 3.41
C PHE A 739 -23.77 8.76 3.96
N GLN A 740 -24.03 7.50 3.62
CA GLN A 740 -25.25 6.83 4.06
C GLN A 740 -25.06 5.41 4.57
N VAL A 741 -25.86 5.04 5.56
CA VAL A 741 -25.95 3.66 6.09
C VAL A 741 -24.59 3.13 6.59
N ASN A 742 -23.66 4.03 6.93
CA ASN A 742 -22.38 3.64 7.50
C ASN A 742 -22.53 3.43 9.01
N ARG A 743 -21.79 2.45 9.53
CA ARG A 743 -21.85 2.02 10.93
C ARG A 743 -20.47 2.01 11.54
N ALA A 744 -20.39 2.45 12.79
CA ALA A 744 -19.21 2.31 13.61
C ALA A 744 -19.61 1.95 15.03
N ARG A 745 -18.87 1.04 15.66
CA ARG A 745 -19.14 0.60 17.03
C ARG A 745 -18.72 1.63 18.09
N GLN A 746 -17.82 2.54 17.76
CA GLN A 746 -17.27 3.50 18.70
C GLN A 746 -17.42 4.93 18.18
N GLN A 747 -16.63 5.36 17.19
CA GLN A 747 -16.44 6.78 16.94
C GLN A 747 -16.76 7.12 15.48
N GLY A 748 -17.86 7.84 15.24
CA GLY A 748 -18.25 8.33 13.93
C GLY A 748 -18.80 7.24 13.00
N GLY A 749 -20.13 7.07 12.96
CA GLY A 749 -20.75 6.12 12.04
C GLY A 749 -20.41 6.39 10.58
N ALA A 750 -20.42 7.66 10.17
CA ALA A 750 -20.01 8.09 8.84
C ALA A 750 -18.52 8.39 8.73
N ALA A 751 -17.99 9.25 9.61
CA ALA A 751 -16.63 9.75 9.51
C ALA A 751 -15.95 9.85 10.88
N TYR A 752 -14.69 9.41 10.94
CA TYR A 752 -13.79 9.62 12.07
C TYR A 752 -12.64 10.54 11.69
N LEU A 753 -12.45 11.62 12.46
CA LEU A 753 -11.42 12.63 12.24
C LEU A 753 -10.58 12.83 13.51
N LEU A 754 -9.26 12.69 13.39
CA LEU A 754 -8.29 12.95 14.45
C LEU A 754 -7.11 13.77 13.90
N ASP A 755 -6.68 14.80 14.61
CA ASP A 755 -5.49 15.61 14.26
C ASP A 755 -5.51 16.10 12.79
N THR A 756 -6.67 16.59 12.34
CA THR A 756 -6.98 16.77 10.91
C THR A 756 -7.72 18.09 10.66
N ASN A 757 -7.43 18.78 9.54
CA ASN A 757 -8.30 19.82 9.02
C ASN A 757 -9.16 19.27 7.88
N ALA A 758 -10.49 19.29 8.05
CA ALA A 758 -11.44 18.74 7.11
C ALA A 758 -12.47 19.79 6.66
N THR A 759 -12.70 19.87 5.35
CA THR A 759 -13.77 20.70 4.78
C THR A 759 -14.81 19.82 4.09
N PHE A 760 -16.06 19.92 4.51
CA PHE A 760 -17.21 19.32 3.83
C PHE A 760 -18.11 20.42 3.25
N SER A 761 -18.44 20.34 1.97
CA SER A 761 -19.29 21.33 1.28
C SER A 761 -20.40 20.65 0.49
N ASN A 762 -21.66 21.04 0.69
CA ASN A 762 -22.82 20.44 0.03
C ASN A 762 -22.92 18.91 0.24
N CYS A 763 -22.42 18.40 1.37
CA CYS A 763 -22.46 16.98 1.67
C CYS A 763 -23.73 16.60 2.45
N THR A 764 -24.21 15.38 2.23
CA THR A 764 -25.32 14.80 3.00
C THR A 764 -24.83 13.63 3.84
N PHE A 765 -25.14 13.62 5.12
CA PHE A 765 -24.90 12.50 6.03
C PHE A 765 -26.26 11.97 6.47
N SER A 766 -26.62 10.76 6.05
CA SER A 766 -27.95 10.20 6.31
C SER A 766 -27.96 8.77 6.82
N ASN A 767 -28.74 8.49 7.86
CA ASN A 767 -28.93 7.14 8.40
C ASN A 767 -27.62 6.45 8.82
N ASN A 768 -26.62 7.23 9.23
CA ASN A 768 -25.37 6.67 9.78
C ASN A 768 -25.54 6.40 11.27
N ARG A 769 -24.84 5.36 11.77
CA ARG A 769 -25.02 4.88 13.15
C ARG A 769 -23.69 4.73 13.90
N GLY A 770 -23.60 5.36 15.06
CA GLY A 770 -22.61 5.08 16.09
C GLY A 770 -23.21 4.18 17.17
N SER A 771 -22.84 2.90 17.22
CA SER A 771 -23.47 1.92 18.13
C SER A 771 -22.50 1.45 19.22
N GLY A 772 -22.59 2.03 20.42
CA GLY A 772 -21.69 1.77 21.54
C GLY A 772 -22.34 1.07 22.73
N LEU A 773 -21.60 0.12 23.33
CA LEU A 773 -21.90 -0.41 24.67
C LEU A 773 -20.70 -0.05 25.58
N GLY A 774 -20.75 1.08 26.27
CA GLY A 774 -19.67 1.46 27.18
C GLY A 774 -19.73 2.91 27.65
N ASN A 775 -19.15 3.17 28.83
CA ASN A 775 -19.05 4.52 29.39
C ASN A 775 -17.65 5.07 29.10
N GLY A 776 -17.52 6.16 28.33
CA GLY A 776 -16.29 6.98 28.29
C GLY A 776 -15.50 7.03 26.98
N LEU A 777 -15.97 6.43 25.88
CA LEU A 777 -15.48 6.74 24.54
C LEU A 777 -16.43 7.74 23.89
N GLY A 778 -15.95 8.61 23.01
CA GLY A 778 -16.82 9.59 22.38
C GLY A 778 -17.56 9.04 21.15
N TYR A 779 -18.88 9.16 21.07
CA TYR A 779 -19.74 8.50 20.08
C TYR A 779 -20.46 9.52 19.18
N ALA A 780 -20.51 9.23 17.88
CA ALA A 780 -21.22 10.06 16.90
C ALA A 780 -21.94 9.22 15.86
N GLY A 781 -23.16 9.64 15.49
CA GLY A 781 -23.92 8.98 14.43
C GLY A 781 -23.31 9.22 13.06
N ALA A 782 -22.93 10.47 12.77
CA ALA A 782 -22.23 10.84 11.55
C ALA A 782 -20.73 11.08 11.80
N ILE A 783 -20.34 12.23 12.37
CA ILE A 783 -18.94 12.67 12.43
C ILE A 783 -18.45 12.67 13.87
N TYR A 784 -17.37 11.95 14.12
CA TYR A 784 -16.54 12.15 15.31
C TYR A 784 -15.33 13.01 14.94
N SER A 785 -15.04 14.05 15.74
CA SER A 785 -13.85 14.88 15.56
C SER A 785 -13.10 15.15 16.87
N LYS A 786 -11.78 14.98 16.86
CA LYS A 786 -10.91 15.31 17.99
C LYS A 786 -9.64 16.02 17.52
N ASP A 787 -9.31 17.15 18.16
CA ASP A 787 -8.14 17.98 17.78
C ASP A 787 -8.20 18.39 16.29
N VAL A 788 -9.37 18.86 15.86
CA VAL A 788 -9.73 19.09 14.43
C VAL A 788 -10.23 20.52 14.21
N ILE A 789 -9.91 21.08 13.03
CA ILE A 789 -10.66 22.21 12.45
C ILE A 789 -11.62 21.64 11.40
N LEU A 790 -12.92 21.69 11.70
CA LEU A 790 -14.00 21.18 10.86
C LEU A 790 -14.79 22.32 10.24
N VAL A 791 -14.72 22.44 8.92
CA VAL A 791 -15.49 23.42 8.15
C VAL A 791 -16.65 22.71 7.44
N LEU A 792 -17.87 23.16 7.71
CA LEU A 792 -19.10 22.62 7.14
C LEU A 792 -19.86 23.73 6.40
N ASN A 793 -20.00 23.60 5.08
CA ASN A 793 -20.73 24.55 4.25
C ASN A 793 -21.91 23.88 3.59
N SER A 794 -23.13 24.32 3.90
CA SER A 794 -24.35 23.80 3.26
C SER A 794 -24.52 22.28 3.37
N CYS A 795 -24.00 21.68 4.45
CA CYS A 795 -24.12 20.25 4.72
C CYS A 795 -25.47 19.90 5.38
N GLN A 796 -25.94 18.69 5.12
CA GLN A 796 -27.17 18.13 5.69
C GLN A 796 -26.87 16.90 6.53
N PHE A 797 -27.43 16.83 7.73
CA PHE A 797 -27.33 15.69 8.65
C PHE A 797 -28.73 15.21 8.97
N ASN A 798 -29.12 14.07 8.37
CA ASN A 798 -30.49 13.57 8.37
C ASN A 798 -30.58 12.19 9.03
N SER A 799 -31.36 12.06 10.09
CA SER A 799 -31.64 10.76 10.72
C SER A 799 -30.38 9.97 11.12
N ASN A 800 -29.31 10.66 11.52
CA ASN A 800 -28.14 9.99 12.09
C ASN A 800 -28.43 9.66 13.55
N GLN A 801 -27.90 8.53 14.01
CA GLN A 801 -28.14 8.04 15.36
C GLN A 801 -26.83 7.67 16.04
N ALA A 802 -26.65 8.19 17.25
CA ALA A 802 -25.67 7.66 18.19
C ALA A 802 -26.40 7.05 19.39
N ASP A 803 -25.92 5.92 19.89
CA ASP A 803 -26.45 5.38 21.13
C ASP A 803 -26.08 6.29 22.33
N LEU A 804 -24.93 6.98 22.26
CA LEU A 804 -24.41 7.90 23.28
C LEU A 804 -23.90 9.18 22.60
N GLU A 805 -23.77 10.29 23.34
CA GLU A 805 -23.22 11.55 22.84
C GLU A 805 -23.94 12.18 21.64
N GLY A 806 -23.26 12.45 20.52
CA GLY A 806 -23.75 13.32 19.46
C GLY A 806 -24.52 12.56 18.39
N GLY A 807 -25.84 12.75 18.29
CA GLY A 807 -26.64 12.02 17.32
C GLY A 807 -26.19 12.21 15.86
N ALA A 808 -25.70 13.40 15.51
CA ALA A 808 -24.97 13.64 14.26
C ALA A 808 -23.46 13.80 14.50
N ILE A 809 -23.05 14.77 15.31
CA ILE A 809 -21.64 15.14 15.50
C ILE A 809 -21.28 15.07 16.98
N PHE A 810 -20.18 14.41 17.30
CA PHE A 810 -19.49 14.59 18.57
C PHE A 810 -18.10 15.16 18.33
N ALA A 811 -17.75 16.19 19.10
CA ALA A 811 -16.45 16.85 18.99
C ALA A 811 -15.79 17.10 20.34
N GLU A 812 -14.47 16.90 20.38
CA GLU A 812 -13.61 17.19 21.52
C GLU A 812 -12.40 18.04 21.09
N TYR A 813 -12.03 19.07 21.86
CA TYR A 813 -10.85 19.92 21.57
C TYR A 813 -10.80 20.46 20.12
N SER A 814 -11.96 20.76 19.54
CA SER A 814 -12.09 21.05 18.10
C SER A 814 -12.72 22.41 17.83
N GLU A 815 -12.42 22.97 16.65
CA GLU A 815 -13.10 24.16 16.09
C GLU A 815 -14.06 23.72 14.98
N ILE A 816 -15.33 24.10 15.11
CA ILE A 816 -16.38 23.79 14.14
C ILE A 816 -16.93 25.09 13.57
N ASN A 817 -16.74 25.27 12.26
CA ASN A 817 -17.26 26.40 11.50
C ASN A 817 -18.37 25.91 10.57
N ALA A 818 -19.63 26.08 11.00
CA ALA A 818 -20.82 25.64 10.27
C ALA A 818 -21.54 26.83 9.65
N THR A 819 -21.77 26.78 8.34
CA THR A 819 -22.52 27.81 7.61
C THR A 819 -23.64 27.18 6.79
N SER A 820 -24.87 27.62 7.03
CA SER A 820 -26.07 27.16 6.31
C SER A 820 -26.27 25.63 6.36
N CYS A 821 -25.92 25.01 7.49
CA CYS A 821 -26.08 23.57 7.69
C CYS A 821 -27.47 23.20 8.22
N THR A 822 -27.94 22.01 7.87
CA THR A 822 -29.22 21.46 8.36
C THR A 822 -28.98 20.19 9.16
N PHE A 823 -29.55 20.11 10.35
CA PHE A 823 -29.57 18.96 11.24
C PHE A 823 -31.02 18.56 11.50
N SER A 824 -31.47 17.49 10.86
CA SER A 824 -32.86 17.05 10.91
C SER A 824 -33.00 15.61 11.38
N GLY A 825 -33.82 15.39 12.42
CA GLY A 825 -34.18 14.05 12.88
C GLY A 825 -33.02 13.23 13.47
N ASN A 826 -31.92 13.87 13.88
CA ASN A 826 -30.79 13.17 14.48
C ASN A 826 -31.09 12.82 15.94
N GLN A 827 -30.51 11.71 16.41
CA GLN A 827 -30.92 11.11 17.68
C GLN A 827 -29.74 10.66 18.54
N ASN A 828 -29.73 11.10 19.80
CA ASN A 828 -29.06 10.42 20.90
C ASN A 828 -30.08 9.46 21.55
N ALA A 829 -29.84 8.15 21.46
CA ALA A 829 -30.83 7.15 21.83
C ALA A 829 -30.78 6.69 23.29
N THR A 830 -29.66 6.90 24.01
CA THR A 830 -29.48 6.36 25.37
C THR A 830 -29.14 7.43 26.40
N ASN A 831 -27.94 8.04 26.34
CA ASN A 831 -27.53 9.04 27.32
C ASN A 831 -26.35 9.94 26.85
N ASN A 832 -26.02 10.92 27.70
CA ASN A 832 -24.77 11.70 27.68
C ASN A 832 -24.48 12.49 26.40
N GLY A 833 -25.37 13.36 25.93
CA GLY A 833 -25.07 14.29 24.83
C GLY A 833 -26.29 14.78 24.07
N GLY A 834 -26.06 15.56 23.02
CA GLY A 834 -27.10 16.22 22.25
C GLY A 834 -27.62 15.42 21.06
N GLY A 835 -28.88 15.66 20.69
CA GLY A 835 -29.54 14.94 19.60
C GLY A 835 -28.92 15.20 18.23
N ALA A 836 -28.34 16.37 18.02
CA ALA A 836 -27.55 16.68 16.83
C ALA A 836 -26.05 16.79 17.17
N LEU A 837 -25.67 17.71 18.05
CA LEU A 837 -24.27 18.00 18.38
C LEU A 837 -24.00 17.74 19.86
N ALA A 838 -22.88 17.11 20.16
CA ALA A 838 -22.32 17.00 21.50
C ALA A 838 -20.87 17.55 21.49
N LEU A 839 -20.58 18.57 22.30
CA LEU A 839 -19.34 19.35 22.23
C LEU A 839 -18.65 19.41 23.60
N LYS A 840 -17.33 19.15 23.63
CA LYS A 840 -16.51 19.23 24.85
C LYS A 840 -15.19 19.95 24.56
N PHE A 841 -14.91 21.04 25.26
CA PHE A 841 -13.69 21.85 25.02
C PHE A 841 -13.59 22.38 23.58
N CYS A 842 -14.72 22.73 22.97
CA CYS A 842 -14.79 23.11 21.56
C CYS A 842 -15.03 24.60 21.35
N THR A 843 -14.79 25.06 20.13
CA THR A 843 -15.34 26.31 19.61
C THR A 843 -16.35 26.00 18.51
N LEU A 844 -17.59 26.47 18.63
CA LEU A 844 -18.61 26.40 17.59
C LEU A 844 -18.92 27.80 17.07
N ILE A 845 -18.80 27.98 15.76
CA ILE A 845 -19.30 29.14 15.03
C ILE A 845 -20.35 28.62 14.04
N ASP A 846 -21.62 28.83 14.39
CA ASP A 846 -22.77 28.50 13.53
C ASP A 846 -23.41 29.79 12.98
N ASN A 847 -23.53 29.84 11.66
CA ASN A 847 -24.19 30.92 10.95
C ASN A 847 -25.26 30.32 10.02
N ASN A 848 -26.52 30.67 10.27
CA ASN A 848 -27.68 30.23 9.51
C ASN A 848 -27.95 28.71 9.58
N GLY A 849 -27.69 28.08 10.74
CA GLY A 849 -28.01 26.67 10.99
C GLY A 849 -29.52 26.40 11.13
N THR A 850 -29.97 25.22 10.70
CA THR A 850 -31.35 24.73 10.89
C THR A 850 -31.33 23.42 11.65
N TYR A 851 -32.00 23.37 12.80
CA TYR A 851 -32.09 22.22 13.71
C TYR A 851 -33.55 21.85 13.90
N THR A 852 -33.97 20.73 13.30
CA THR A 852 -35.38 20.35 13.29
C THR A 852 -35.59 18.91 13.76
N SER A 853 -36.51 18.73 14.71
CA SER A 853 -36.93 17.40 15.18
C SER A 853 -35.78 16.50 15.65
N ASN A 854 -34.71 17.08 16.17
CA ASN A 854 -33.63 16.33 16.81
C ASN A 854 -34.09 15.89 18.21
N TYR A 855 -33.64 14.71 18.64
CA TYR A 855 -34.06 14.10 19.89
C TYR A 855 -32.86 13.66 20.71
N SER A 856 -32.87 13.99 22.00
CA SER A 856 -31.93 13.43 22.96
C SER A 856 -32.67 12.70 24.09
N ALA A 857 -32.29 11.45 24.33
CA ALA A 857 -32.64 10.72 25.54
C ALA A 857 -31.92 11.27 26.80
N SER A 858 -31.11 12.32 26.65
CA SER A 858 -30.44 13.05 27.72
C SER A 858 -30.83 14.54 27.67
N SER A 859 -29.86 15.44 27.55
CA SER A 859 -30.05 16.88 27.40
C SER A 859 -29.68 17.34 25.99
N GLY A 860 -29.94 18.61 25.66
CA GLY A 860 -29.48 19.18 24.41
C GLY A 860 -30.19 18.55 23.22
N GLY A 861 -31.50 18.69 23.12
CA GLY A 861 -32.30 18.03 22.06
C GLY A 861 -31.72 18.24 20.66
N SER A 862 -31.09 19.41 20.43
CA SER A 862 -30.17 19.63 19.31
C SER A 862 -28.71 19.68 19.76
N ILE A 863 -28.33 20.63 20.61
CA ILE A 863 -26.93 20.86 20.98
C ILE A 863 -26.73 20.61 22.48
N ASP A 864 -25.76 19.77 22.84
CA ASP A 864 -25.24 19.69 24.21
C ASP A 864 -23.76 20.10 24.18
N ALA A 865 -23.38 21.06 25.03
CA ALA A 865 -22.01 21.56 25.08
C ALA A 865 -21.52 21.75 26.52
N ALA A 866 -20.27 21.35 26.76
CA ALA A 866 -19.55 21.55 28.01
C ALA A 866 -18.19 22.22 27.77
N ASP A 867 -17.79 23.13 28.65
CA ASP A 867 -16.46 23.78 28.66
C ASP A 867 -16.08 24.42 27.30
N SER A 868 -17.07 24.98 26.58
CA SER A 868 -16.93 25.36 25.18
C SER A 868 -17.26 26.83 24.91
N ASN A 869 -16.76 27.36 23.78
CA ASN A 869 -17.11 28.69 23.27
C ASN A 869 -18.10 28.54 22.11
N ILE A 870 -19.31 29.08 22.27
CA ILE A 870 -20.40 28.88 21.32
C ILE A 870 -20.86 30.23 20.77
N THR A 871 -20.87 30.37 19.45
CA THR A 871 -21.44 31.52 18.74
C THR A 871 -22.44 31.01 17.70
N ILE A 872 -23.72 31.37 17.87
CA ILE A 872 -24.80 30.97 16.97
C ILE A 872 -25.51 32.22 16.46
N THR A 873 -25.64 32.35 15.14
CA THR A 873 -26.26 33.51 14.49
C THR A 873 -27.25 33.08 13.43
N TYR A 874 -28.42 33.74 13.37
CA TYR A 874 -29.45 33.50 12.35
C TYR A 874 -29.96 32.06 12.26
N ALA A 875 -29.86 31.30 13.35
CA ALA A 875 -30.23 29.89 13.36
C ALA A 875 -31.71 29.66 13.66
N GLN A 876 -32.22 28.49 13.26
CA GLN A 876 -33.59 28.05 13.51
C GLN A 876 -33.58 26.71 14.26
N PHE A 877 -34.21 26.67 15.44
CA PHE A 877 -34.40 25.47 16.24
C PHE A 877 -35.89 25.17 16.34
N SER A 878 -36.36 24.12 15.69
CA SER A 878 -37.78 23.76 15.66
C SER A 878 -38.05 22.33 16.10
N THR A 879 -39.08 22.16 16.93
CA THR A 879 -39.62 20.85 17.32
C THR A 879 -38.59 19.85 17.87
N ASN A 880 -37.47 20.34 18.42
CA ASN A 880 -36.46 19.50 19.05
C ASN A 880 -36.89 19.09 20.45
N GLN A 881 -36.42 17.93 20.91
CA GLN A 881 -36.88 17.29 22.13
C GLN A 881 -35.73 16.76 22.98
N SER A 882 -35.80 16.95 24.30
CA SER A 882 -34.85 16.37 25.27
C SER A 882 -35.55 15.86 26.53
N ILE A 883 -35.07 14.76 27.10
CA ILE A 883 -35.62 14.26 28.38
C ILE A 883 -35.24 15.18 29.55
N PHE A 884 -34.03 15.73 29.59
CA PHE A 884 -33.61 16.57 30.71
C PHE A 884 -33.68 18.05 30.37
N TYR A 885 -32.62 18.62 29.81
CA TYR A 885 -32.48 20.07 29.73
C TYR A 885 -32.29 20.55 28.29
N GLY A 886 -32.85 21.72 27.95
CA GLY A 886 -32.43 22.46 26.75
C GLY A 886 -32.71 21.73 25.44
N ALA A 887 -33.96 21.72 24.95
CA ALA A 887 -34.24 20.95 23.73
C ALA A 887 -33.70 21.59 22.44
N GLY A 888 -33.59 22.91 22.39
CA GLY A 888 -32.78 23.62 21.39
C GLY A 888 -31.29 23.52 21.71
N GLY A 889 -30.90 23.75 22.97
CA GLY A 889 -29.55 23.41 23.43
C GLY A 889 -29.31 23.54 24.94
N GLN A 890 -28.36 22.74 25.44
CA GLN A 890 -27.77 22.81 26.77
C GLN A 890 -26.32 23.30 26.67
N PHE A 891 -25.95 24.22 27.57
CA PHE A 891 -24.60 24.79 27.65
C PHE A 891 -24.12 24.83 29.11
N ILE A 892 -23.14 24.00 29.47
CA ILE A 892 -22.57 23.90 30.82
C ILE A 892 -21.14 24.44 30.81
N ASP A 893 -20.80 25.35 31.73
CA ASP A 893 -19.46 25.95 31.82
C ASP A 893 -18.99 26.58 30.47
N CYS A 894 -19.94 27.06 29.67
CA CYS A 894 -19.69 27.60 28.33
C CYS A 894 -19.71 29.13 28.29
N ASN A 895 -19.01 29.71 27.32
CA ASN A 895 -19.24 31.08 26.86
C ASN A 895 -20.13 31.04 25.62
N THR A 896 -21.42 31.33 25.79
CA THR A 896 -22.42 31.16 24.74
C THR A 896 -22.99 32.50 24.30
N THR A 897 -22.90 32.78 23.00
CA THR A 897 -23.53 33.92 22.34
C THR A 897 -24.51 33.42 21.28
N ILE A 898 -25.79 33.79 21.41
CA ILE A 898 -26.81 33.47 20.41
C ILE A 898 -27.47 34.77 19.97
N SER A 899 -27.53 35.04 18.67
CA SER A 899 -28.19 36.25 18.18
C SER A 899 -28.99 36.07 16.91
N SER A 900 -30.06 36.86 16.79
CA SER A 900 -30.97 36.88 15.63
C SER A 900 -31.54 35.50 15.25
N SER A 901 -31.71 34.61 16.24
CA SER A 901 -32.12 33.22 16.04
C SER A 901 -33.57 32.96 16.48
N LEU A 902 -34.19 31.92 15.92
CA LEU A 902 -35.55 31.48 16.23
C LEU A 902 -35.54 30.13 16.94
N PHE A 903 -36.26 30.03 18.06
CA PHE A 903 -36.56 28.78 18.76
C PHE A 903 -38.07 28.59 18.80
N SER A 904 -38.59 27.58 18.10
CA SER A 904 -40.02 27.35 17.96
C SER A 904 -40.45 25.92 18.33
N GLY A 905 -41.39 25.76 19.25
CA GLY A 905 -42.00 24.45 19.52
C GLY A 905 -41.03 23.42 20.12
N ASN A 906 -39.93 23.83 20.73
CA ASN A 906 -38.98 22.91 21.37
C ASN A 906 -39.48 22.48 22.75
N TYR A 907 -39.16 21.25 23.15
CA TYR A 907 -39.72 20.65 24.37
C TYR A 907 -38.69 19.87 25.20
N ALA A 908 -38.56 20.24 26.48
CA ALA A 908 -37.73 19.52 27.45
C ALA A 908 -38.56 19.01 28.64
N ASP A 909 -38.39 17.77 29.12
CA ASP A 909 -39.14 17.32 30.31
C ASP A 909 -38.68 17.99 31.61
N SER A 910 -37.45 18.54 31.67
CA SER A 910 -36.97 19.32 32.83
C SER A 910 -36.95 20.83 32.57
N ASN A 911 -35.80 21.49 32.50
CA ASN A 911 -35.69 22.96 32.42
C ASN A 911 -35.24 23.44 31.04
N GLY A 912 -35.68 24.64 30.66
CA GLY A 912 -35.23 25.31 29.44
C GLY A 912 -35.77 24.64 28.18
N GLY A 913 -37.06 24.82 27.88
CA GLY A 913 -37.69 24.15 26.74
C GLY A 913 -37.00 24.43 25.40
N ALA A 914 -36.42 25.62 25.24
CA ALA A 914 -35.50 25.94 24.15
C ALA A 914 -34.03 25.88 24.60
N VAL A 915 -33.63 26.65 25.61
CA VAL A 915 -32.22 26.78 26.01
C VAL A 915 -32.06 26.59 27.50
N PHE A 916 -31.08 25.78 27.89
CA PHE A 916 -30.63 25.66 29.27
C PHE A 916 -29.15 26.03 29.37
N THR A 917 -28.78 26.86 30.33
CA THR A 917 -27.39 27.21 30.60
C THR A 917 -27.06 27.05 32.07
N LYS A 918 -25.83 26.62 32.37
CA LYS A 918 -25.37 26.44 33.74
C LYS A 918 -23.89 26.78 33.90
N ASP A 919 -23.54 27.44 35.01
CA ASP A 919 -22.16 27.70 35.45
C ASP A 919 -21.30 28.49 34.41
N GLY A 920 -21.93 29.15 33.43
CA GLY A 920 -21.27 29.84 32.30
C GLY A 920 -21.77 31.27 32.01
N ASN A 921 -21.32 31.85 30.89
CA ASN A 921 -21.72 33.18 30.42
C ASN A 921 -22.68 33.05 29.23
N PHE A 922 -23.87 33.64 29.32
CA PHE A 922 -24.88 33.59 28.27
C PHE A 922 -25.23 34.97 27.72
N SER A 923 -25.01 35.20 26.43
CA SER A 923 -25.37 36.44 25.73
C SER A 923 -26.42 36.17 24.66
N ALA A 924 -27.63 36.72 24.83
CA ALA A 924 -28.72 36.60 23.87
C ALA A 924 -29.12 37.98 23.30
N ILE A 925 -29.10 38.13 21.98
CA ILE A 925 -29.43 39.40 21.32
C ILE A 925 -30.39 39.18 20.17
N GLY A 926 -31.59 39.76 20.24
CA GLY A 926 -32.53 39.74 19.11
C GLY A 926 -33.12 38.35 18.81
N ASN A 927 -33.11 37.42 19.78
CA ASN A 927 -33.65 36.08 19.58
C ASN A 927 -35.17 36.04 19.78
N SER A 928 -35.84 35.12 19.09
CA SER A 928 -37.27 34.87 19.25
C SER A 928 -37.52 33.46 19.77
N TYR A 929 -38.23 33.35 20.89
CA TYR A 929 -38.63 32.10 21.53
C TYR A 929 -40.15 31.97 21.48
N GLN A 930 -40.65 31.04 20.67
CA GLN A 930 -42.07 30.85 20.39
C GLN A 930 -42.51 29.42 20.75
N GLU A 931 -43.60 29.28 21.50
CA GLU A 931 -44.28 27.98 21.70
C GLU A 931 -43.38 26.87 22.29
N ASN A 932 -42.30 27.24 22.98
CA ASN A 932 -41.43 26.27 23.64
C ASN A 932 -42.03 25.84 24.98
N SER A 933 -41.75 24.62 25.40
CA SER A 933 -42.32 24.06 26.62
C SER A 933 -41.30 23.31 27.48
N ALA A 934 -41.40 23.48 28.80
CA ALA A 934 -40.57 22.80 29.78
C ALA A 934 -41.43 22.09 30.84
N GLY A 935 -41.10 20.85 31.17
CA GLY A 935 -41.80 20.08 32.20
C GLY A 935 -41.51 20.56 33.64
N ILE A 936 -40.47 21.38 33.85
CA ILE A 936 -40.18 22.00 35.15
C ILE A 936 -40.24 23.53 35.07
N SER A 937 -39.14 24.18 34.67
CA SER A 937 -39.01 25.64 34.69
C SER A 937 -38.34 26.20 33.44
N GLY A 938 -38.59 27.47 33.11
CA GLY A 938 -37.99 28.11 31.94
C GLY A 938 -38.55 27.54 30.64
N GLY A 939 -39.84 27.80 30.36
CA GLY A 939 -40.52 27.22 29.20
C GLY A 939 -39.80 27.50 27.87
N ALA A 940 -39.15 28.66 27.74
CA ALA A 940 -38.13 28.87 26.72
C ALA A 940 -36.71 28.75 27.26
N VAL A 941 -36.31 29.60 28.21
CA VAL A 941 -34.91 29.71 28.63
C VAL A 941 -34.78 29.51 30.14
N ALA A 942 -33.79 28.74 30.55
CA ALA A 942 -33.38 28.58 31.95
C ALA A 942 -31.87 28.83 32.11
N ILE A 943 -31.48 29.65 33.09
CA ILE A 943 -30.09 30.02 33.38
C ILE A 943 -29.82 29.76 34.86
N GLU A 944 -28.81 28.95 35.14
CA GLU A 944 -28.44 28.56 36.51
C GLU A 944 -26.97 28.88 36.83
N ASN A 945 -26.71 29.49 37.99
CA ASN A 945 -25.36 29.76 38.51
C ASN A 945 -24.39 30.49 37.54
N GLY A 946 -24.91 31.31 36.61
CA GLY A 946 -24.11 31.92 35.56
C GLY A 946 -24.27 33.44 35.45
N THR A 947 -23.60 34.02 34.46
CA THR A 947 -23.89 35.41 34.05
C THR A 947 -24.72 35.45 32.78
N TYR A 948 -25.54 36.48 32.64
CA TYR A 948 -26.34 36.66 31.44
C TYR A 948 -26.42 38.12 30.96
N ILE A 949 -26.45 38.30 29.65
CA ILE A 949 -26.73 39.58 28.99
C ILE A 949 -27.78 39.31 27.93
N GLU A 950 -29.00 39.77 28.17
CA GLU A 950 -30.09 39.63 27.22
C GLU A 950 -30.58 40.99 26.73
N SER A 951 -30.70 41.14 25.41
CA SER A 951 -31.23 42.35 24.81
C SER A 951 -32.12 42.07 23.59
N ALA A 952 -33.20 42.84 23.45
CA ALA A 952 -34.08 42.79 22.28
C ALA A 952 -34.68 41.40 21.97
N CYS A 953 -34.84 40.53 22.97
CA CYS A 953 -35.39 39.19 22.77
C CYS A 953 -36.93 39.20 22.84
N ASN A 954 -37.60 38.27 22.15
CA ASN A 954 -39.05 38.12 22.17
C ASN A 954 -39.45 36.73 22.68
N TYR A 955 -40.17 36.68 23.79
CA TYR A 955 -40.72 35.46 24.41
C TYR A 955 -42.23 35.42 24.21
N GLN A 956 -42.71 34.48 23.39
CA GLN A 956 -44.12 34.37 23.04
C GLN A 956 -44.66 32.95 23.22
N ASN A 957 -45.82 32.82 23.89
CA ASN A 957 -46.57 31.56 24.02
C ASN A 957 -45.75 30.39 24.61
N ASN A 958 -44.72 30.65 25.40
CA ASN A 958 -43.92 29.59 26.01
C ASN A 958 -44.56 29.12 27.32
N THR A 959 -44.41 27.83 27.63
CA THR A 959 -45.10 27.20 28.77
C THR A 959 -44.16 26.43 29.68
N SER A 960 -44.35 26.52 30.99
CA SER A 960 -43.71 25.60 31.95
C SER A 960 -44.72 24.99 32.92
N ILE A 961 -44.33 23.95 33.68
CA ILE A 961 -45.20 23.43 34.73
C ILE A 961 -45.12 24.28 35.99
N TYR A 962 -43.92 24.69 36.43
CA TYR A 962 -43.71 25.36 37.72
C TYR A 962 -43.36 26.84 37.58
N ASP A 963 -42.18 27.17 37.05
CA ASP A 963 -41.65 28.53 37.09
C ASP A 963 -41.24 29.06 35.71
N GLY A 964 -41.48 30.34 35.45
CA GLY A 964 -40.92 31.06 34.30
C GLY A 964 -41.30 30.46 32.96
N GLY A 965 -42.56 30.59 32.53
CA GLY A 965 -42.99 30.10 31.21
C GLY A 965 -42.15 30.68 30.06
N GLY A 966 -41.67 31.92 30.18
CA GLY A 966 -40.66 32.49 29.28
C GLY A 966 -39.23 32.20 29.74
N LEU A 967 -38.80 32.88 30.81
CA LEU A 967 -37.42 32.86 31.32
C LEU A 967 -37.38 32.47 32.80
N HIS A 968 -36.46 31.59 33.18
CA HIS A 968 -36.17 31.23 34.58
C HIS A 968 -34.71 31.48 34.91
N LEU A 969 -34.45 32.24 35.98
CA LEU A 969 -33.10 32.58 36.45
C LEU A 969 -32.89 32.04 37.87
N LYS A 970 -31.84 31.25 38.06
CA LYS A 970 -31.46 30.66 39.35
C LYS A 970 -30.03 30.99 39.71
N ASN A 971 -29.80 31.60 40.87
CA ASN A 971 -28.49 32.04 41.36
C ASN A 971 -27.62 32.72 40.29
N SER A 972 -28.24 33.48 39.40
CA SER A 972 -27.59 34.08 38.23
C SER A 972 -27.61 35.60 38.32
N THR A 973 -26.61 36.25 37.72
CA THR A 973 -26.45 37.72 37.76
C THR A 973 -26.25 38.26 36.35
N GLY A 974 -26.95 39.32 35.98
CA GLY A 974 -26.92 39.75 34.58
C GLY A 974 -27.77 40.97 34.31
N THR A 975 -28.06 41.20 33.03
CA THR A 975 -28.94 42.29 32.58
C THR A 975 -29.95 41.79 31.57
N LEU A 976 -31.18 42.30 31.66
CA LEU A 976 -32.26 42.07 30.70
C LEU A 976 -32.80 43.43 30.24
N THR A 977 -32.63 43.73 28.95
CA THR A 977 -32.98 45.05 28.37
C THR A 977 -33.79 44.90 27.09
N ASP A 978 -34.75 45.80 26.86
CA ASP A 978 -35.52 45.87 25.60
C ASP A 978 -36.20 44.56 25.12
N SER A 979 -36.44 43.60 26.03
CA SER A 979 -37.05 42.30 25.71
C SER A 979 -38.56 42.29 25.95
N ASN A 980 -39.30 41.57 25.11
CA ASN A 980 -40.76 41.45 25.15
C ASN A 980 -41.21 40.07 25.66
N PHE A 981 -42.20 40.05 26.55
CA PHE A 981 -42.82 38.83 27.07
C PHE A 981 -44.34 38.88 26.83
N SER A 982 -44.85 37.98 25.99
CA SER A 982 -46.28 37.93 25.64
C SER A 982 -46.84 36.51 25.74
N SER A 983 -47.99 36.38 26.42
CA SER A 983 -48.75 35.11 26.50
C SER A 983 -47.97 33.89 27.01
N ASN A 984 -46.87 34.08 27.75
CA ASN A 984 -46.17 33.00 28.42
C ASN A 984 -46.93 32.57 29.69
N SER A 985 -46.91 31.28 30.04
CA SER A 985 -47.67 30.77 31.17
C SER A 985 -46.96 29.63 31.92
N ASN A 986 -47.31 29.45 33.19
CA ASN A 986 -47.06 28.21 33.92
C ASN A 986 -48.39 27.54 34.27
N THR A 987 -48.39 26.21 34.43
CA THR A 987 -49.62 25.45 34.69
C THR A 987 -49.91 25.28 36.19
N THR A 988 -48.94 25.51 37.07
CA THR A 988 -49.12 25.51 38.53
C THR A 988 -48.94 26.91 39.13
N TYR A 989 -49.74 27.24 40.14
CA TYR A 989 -49.84 28.59 40.74
C TYR A 989 -48.64 29.00 41.64
N ILE A 990 -47.48 28.37 41.52
CA ILE A 990 -46.37 28.51 42.48
C ILE A 990 -45.33 29.57 42.02
N GLY A 991 -45.28 29.89 40.72
CA GLY A 991 -44.27 30.79 40.13
C GLY A 991 -44.79 31.89 39.18
N GLY A 992 -43.89 32.71 38.63
CA GLY A 992 -44.20 33.71 37.60
C GLY A 992 -44.30 33.12 36.19
N GLY A 993 -45.40 33.40 35.47
CA GLY A 993 -45.66 32.82 34.13
C GLY A 993 -44.77 33.35 32.99
N ALA A 994 -44.20 34.56 33.13
CA ALA A 994 -43.29 35.13 32.13
C ALA A 994 -41.82 35.02 32.55
N LEU A 995 -41.49 35.49 33.76
CA LEU A 995 -40.16 35.51 34.33
C LEU A 995 -40.22 34.98 35.77
N SER A 996 -39.27 34.11 36.16
CA SER A 996 -39.07 33.66 37.54
C SER A 996 -37.62 33.87 37.98
N LEU A 997 -37.43 34.32 39.23
CA LEU A 997 -36.14 34.65 39.84
C LEU A 997 -35.97 33.87 41.15
N GLU A 998 -35.01 32.96 41.20
CA GLU A 998 -34.61 32.22 42.40
C GLU A 998 -33.17 32.61 42.76
N GLY A 999 -32.95 33.29 43.90
CA GLY A 999 -31.60 33.67 44.33
C GLY A 999 -30.81 34.56 43.35
N SER A 1000 -31.50 35.19 42.40
CA SER A 1000 -30.91 35.96 41.29
C SER A 1000 -31.17 37.45 41.45
N SER A 1001 -30.22 38.29 41.01
CA SER A 1001 -30.38 39.75 40.92
C SER A 1001 -30.23 40.18 39.46
N PRO A 1002 -31.32 40.58 38.78
CA PRO A 1002 -31.27 41.20 37.46
C PRO A 1002 -30.78 42.65 37.51
#